data_AF-A0A0R0LF90-F1
#
_entry.id   AF-A0A0R0LF90-F1
#
_cell.length_a   1.000
_cell.length_b   1.000
_cell.length_c   1.000
_cell.angle_alpha   90.00
_cell.angle_beta   90.00
_cell.angle_gamma   90.00
#
_symmetry.space_group_name_H-M   'P 1'
#
loop_
_entity.id
_entity.type
_entity.pdbx_description
1 polymer ?
#
loop_
_entity_poly.entity_id
_entity_poly.type
_entity_poly.pdbx_seq_one_letter_code
_entity_poly.pdbx_strand_id
1 'polypeptide(L)'
;MMEREERKRRLKRERPDDRPVHVSQSPGYDQLFHTKNQRSYDKSRLPPGWLDCPSSGQEICCMIPSKVPLGESFNDCIPPGKRYSFKQVIHQQRVLGRKLGLVIDLTNTTRYYPVSDLKKECIKHVKIQCRGRDSVPDNLSVNQFVYEVTQFLSRQKHSKKYILVHCTHGHNRTGYMIIHYLMRAMSMSVTQAIKIFSEARPPGIYKPDYIDALYSFYHEKKPEMVVCPPTPEWKRSSEFDLNGEAVPDDDDDGVPGPDLHENHETDTRMTNDDVLGDEIPTDQQDALRQFCYQTLKLGVGARGHTQFPGSHPVSLNRDNLQLLRQRYYYATWKADGTRYMMLITMDGCYLIDRSFNFRRVQMRFPCRSTNDGLGEKTHHFTLLDGEMVIDTLPDSQKQERRYLIYDLMAINQVSVIERPFYERWKMLEKEVIEPRNHERHHIYQSRNPYYRYDLEPFRVRRKDFWLLSTVTKLLKEFIKRLSHEADGLIFQGWDDPYIPRTHEGLLKWKYAYLNSVDFLFEVDGDRELLFLYERGKKKLLEGNRVEFTDGSDPSLYSGKIIECSWDFDKLEWKFMRIRTDKSTPNEFNTYRKVMRSIRDNITEEDLLNEISEIIRLPMYADRIRIDSKANQHANVARRR
;
A
#
# COMPACT_ATOMS: atom_id res chain seq x y z
N MET A 1 29.45 -36.41 -17.20
CA MET A 1 28.04 -36.83 -17.41
C MET A 1 27.58 -37.94 -16.45
N MET A 2 28.47 -38.76 -15.89
CA MET A 2 28.12 -39.89 -15.00
C MET A 2 27.57 -39.51 -13.61
N GLU A 3 28.03 -38.43 -12.96
CA GLU A 3 27.55 -38.01 -11.62
C GLU A 3 26.04 -37.66 -11.55
N ARG A 4 25.40 -37.34 -12.67
CA ARG A 4 24.01 -36.85 -12.69
C ARG A 4 22.98 -37.99 -12.55
N GLU A 5 23.39 -39.24 -12.81
CA GLU A 5 22.53 -40.41 -12.62
C GLU A 5 22.63 -41.00 -11.22
N GLU A 6 23.80 -40.91 -10.57
CA GLU A 6 23.99 -41.44 -9.21
C GLU A 6 23.10 -40.71 -8.19
N ARG A 7 22.94 -39.37 -8.32
CA ARG A 7 21.99 -38.59 -7.52
C ARG A 7 20.52 -39.00 -7.71
N LYS A 8 20.13 -39.58 -8.85
CA LYS A 8 18.75 -40.07 -9.07
C LYS A 8 18.47 -41.44 -8.45
N ARG A 9 19.50 -42.24 -8.14
CA ARG A 9 19.33 -43.57 -7.51
C ARG A 9 19.25 -43.51 -5.98
N ARG A 10 19.83 -42.50 -5.32
CA ARG A 10 19.79 -42.36 -3.84
C ARG A 10 18.48 -41.82 -3.26
N LEU A 11 17.57 -41.26 -4.08
CA LEU A 11 16.27 -40.71 -3.63
C LEU A 11 15.08 -41.68 -3.75
N LYS A 12 15.34 -42.98 -3.98
CA LYS A 12 14.28 -44.00 -4.17
C LYS A 12 14.38 -45.23 -3.26
N ARG A 13 15.19 -45.16 -2.20
CA ARG A 13 15.29 -46.17 -1.15
C ARG A 13 15.40 -45.47 0.20
N GLU A 14 14.29 -45.44 0.95
CA GLU A 14 14.20 -45.52 2.41
C GLU A 14 12.80 -45.09 2.89
N ARG A 15 11.94 -46.10 3.13
CA ARG A 15 10.91 -46.20 4.18
C ARG A 15 10.04 -47.45 3.89
N PRO A 16 10.40 -48.62 4.44
CA PRO A 16 9.45 -49.69 4.68
C PRO A 16 8.67 -49.41 5.98
N ASP A 17 7.47 -49.97 6.11
CA ASP A 17 7.15 -50.85 7.24
C ASP A 17 5.85 -51.63 6.99
N ASP A 18 5.78 -52.81 7.60
CA ASP A 18 4.78 -53.85 7.32
C ASP A 18 3.65 -53.93 8.39
N ARG A 19 2.68 -54.81 8.12
CA ARG A 19 1.41 -55.02 8.87
C ARG A 19 1.59 -56.07 10.03
N PRO A 20 0.56 -56.78 10.58
CA PRO A 20 -0.91 -56.59 10.77
C PRO A 20 -1.42 -56.99 12.21
N VAL A 21 -2.75 -57.26 12.38
CA VAL A 21 -3.43 -58.16 13.38
C VAL A 21 -3.92 -57.50 14.71
N HIS A 22 -5.13 -57.73 15.31
CA HIS A 22 -6.35 -58.55 15.01
C HIS A 22 -7.68 -57.81 15.38
N VAL A 23 -8.81 -58.53 15.50
CA VAL A 23 -10.23 -58.06 15.47
C VAL A 23 -10.99 -58.33 16.77
N SER A 24 -11.93 -57.46 17.17
CA SER A 24 -13.16 -57.83 17.92
C SER A 24 -14.33 -56.84 17.73
N GLN A 25 -15.56 -57.34 17.89
CA GLN A 25 -16.88 -56.72 17.60
C GLN A 25 -17.69 -56.56 18.93
N SER A 26 -18.75 -55.77 19.11
CA SER A 26 -19.51 -54.69 18.38
C SER A 26 -20.48 -54.08 19.45
N PRO A 27 -21.69 -53.48 19.21
CA PRO A 27 -22.32 -52.85 18.03
C PRO A 27 -22.97 -51.45 18.28
N GLY A 28 -23.40 -50.79 17.19
CA GLY A 28 -24.68 -50.07 17.14
C GLY A 28 -24.75 -48.58 17.52
N TYR A 29 -24.91 -47.71 16.50
CA TYR A 29 -26.16 -46.97 16.31
C TYR A 29 -26.21 -46.39 14.88
N ASP A 30 -27.28 -46.71 14.13
CA ASP A 30 -27.48 -46.24 12.76
C ASP A 30 -27.95 -44.78 12.71
N GLN A 31 -27.38 -43.98 11.80
CA GLN A 31 -28.09 -42.86 11.19
C GLN A 31 -27.51 -42.51 9.80
N LEU A 32 -28.04 -43.22 8.80
CA LEU A 32 -28.22 -42.84 7.39
C LEU A 32 -27.37 -41.66 6.86
N PHE A 33 -26.24 -41.98 6.22
CA PHE A 33 -25.59 -41.05 5.30
C PHE A 33 -26.46 -40.82 4.06
N HIS A 34 -27.11 -39.66 3.96
CA HIS A 34 -27.57 -39.17 2.65
C HIS A 34 -26.34 -38.89 1.77
N THR A 35 -26.19 -39.69 0.71
CA THR A 35 -25.25 -39.45 -0.39
C THR A 35 -25.47 -38.06 -0.97
N LYS A 36 -24.54 -37.13 -0.71
CA LYS A 36 -24.50 -35.84 -1.39
C LYS A 36 -24.29 -36.08 -2.89
N ASN A 37 -25.35 -35.92 -3.67
CA ASN A 37 -25.31 -35.94 -5.13
C ASN A 37 -24.25 -34.94 -5.62
N GLN A 38 -23.15 -35.45 -6.18
CA GLN A 38 -22.22 -34.65 -6.97
C GLN A 38 -22.97 -34.19 -8.23
N ARG A 39 -23.46 -32.94 -8.24
CA ARG A 39 -24.03 -32.33 -9.46
C ARG A 39 -22.96 -32.30 -10.54
N SER A 40 -23.19 -33.00 -11.64
CA SER A 40 -22.35 -32.90 -12.83
C SER A 40 -22.49 -31.51 -13.44
N TYR A 41 -21.43 -30.70 -13.41
CA TYR A 41 -21.42 -29.40 -14.08
C TYR A 41 -21.51 -29.60 -15.61
N ASP A 42 -22.66 -29.22 -16.17
CA ASP A 42 -22.91 -29.24 -17.61
C ASP A 42 -22.01 -28.20 -18.31
N LYS A 43 -21.06 -28.69 -19.10
CA LYS A 43 -20.08 -27.84 -19.81
C LYS A 43 -20.73 -26.94 -20.87
N SER A 44 -21.96 -27.26 -21.29
CA SER A 44 -22.69 -26.67 -22.42
C SER A 44 -23.78 -25.67 -22.03
N ARG A 45 -24.17 -25.58 -20.75
CA ARG A 45 -25.25 -24.67 -20.30
C ARG A 45 -24.91 -23.21 -20.58
N LEU A 46 -25.76 -22.49 -21.33
CA LEU A 46 -25.59 -21.05 -21.56
C LEU A 46 -25.72 -20.25 -20.26
N PRO A 47 -24.97 -19.13 -20.09
CA PRO A 47 -25.16 -18.27 -18.92
C PRO A 47 -26.55 -17.63 -18.93
N PRO A 48 -27.23 -17.49 -17.77
CA PRO A 48 -28.52 -16.80 -17.66
C PRO A 48 -28.48 -15.40 -18.31
N GLY A 49 -29.52 -15.06 -19.08
CA GLY A 49 -29.63 -13.78 -19.79
C GLY A 49 -28.59 -13.50 -20.88
N TRP A 50 -27.65 -14.41 -21.16
CA TRP A 50 -26.59 -14.15 -22.15
C TRP A 50 -27.11 -14.01 -23.58
N LEU A 51 -28.16 -14.75 -23.95
CA LEU A 51 -28.64 -14.85 -25.33
C LEU A 51 -29.12 -13.49 -25.85
N ASP A 52 -29.98 -12.82 -25.09
CA ASP A 52 -30.62 -11.56 -25.46
C ASP A 52 -29.87 -10.31 -24.95
N CYS A 53 -28.82 -10.50 -24.14
CA CYS A 53 -27.87 -9.44 -23.81
C CYS A 53 -27.20 -8.89 -25.10
N PRO A 54 -27.16 -7.56 -25.32
CA PRO A 54 -26.50 -6.96 -26.48
C PRO A 54 -25.01 -7.30 -26.57
N SER A 55 -24.48 -7.56 -27.76
CA SER A 55 -23.15 -8.16 -27.94
C SER A 55 -21.95 -7.30 -27.47
N SER A 56 -21.90 -6.02 -27.85
CA SER A 56 -20.83 -5.09 -27.46
C SER A 56 -21.29 -3.64 -27.45
N GLY A 57 -20.55 -2.77 -26.75
CA GLY A 57 -20.71 -1.31 -26.80
C GLY A 57 -19.76 -0.63 -27.78
N GLN A 58 -19.71 0.70 -27.70
CA GLN A 58 -18.77 1.55 -28.45
C GLN A 58 -17.38 1.61 -27.81
N GLU A 59 -16.41 2.18 -28.53
CA GLU A 59 -15.04 2.32 -28.00
C GLU A 59 -14.95 3.41 -26.91
N ILE A 60 -14.25 3.08 -25.82
CA ILE A 60 -13.92 3.98 -24.72
C ILE A 60 -12.40 3.89 -24.52
N CYS A 61 -11.63 4.92 -24.86
CA CYS A 61 -10.15 4.91 -24.74
C CYS A 61 -9.48 3.64 -25.35
N CYS A 62 -9.91 3.24 -26.55
CA CYS A 62 -9.52 2.00 -27.24
C CYS A 62 -9.95 0.67 -26.58
N MET A 63 -10.70 0.71 -25.47
CA MET A 63 -11.39 -0.46 -24.89
C MET A 63 -12.79 -0.61 -25.51
N ILE A 64 -13.24 -1.84 -25.67
CA ILE A 64 -14.56 -2.20 -26.21
C ILE A 64 -15.24 -3.10 -25.18
N PRO A 65 -16.27 -2.61 -24.46
CA PRO A 65 -17.01 -3.42 -23.50
C PRO A 65 -17.91 -4.42 -24.24
N SER A 66 -17.91 -5.68 -23.81
CA SER A 66 -18.56 -6.78 -24.54
C SER A 66 -19.06 -7.87 -23.60
N LYS A 67 -20.13 -8.60 -23.99
CA LYS A 67 -20.50 -9.87 -23.35
C LYS A 67 -19.49 -10.95 -23.73
N VAL A 68 -19.38 -12.03 -22.95
CA VAL A 68 -18.41 -13.09 -23.27
C VAL A 68 -18.70 -13.70 -24.65
N PRO A 69 -17.72 -13.77 -25.58
CA PRO A 69 -17.89 -14.54 -26.80
C PRO A 69 -17.80 -16.04 -26.48
N LEU A 70 -18.74 -16.82 -26.98
CA LEU A 70 -18.80 -18.27 -26.73
C LEU A 70 -18.10 -19.06 -27.85
N GLY A 71 -17.40 -20.11 -27.44
CA GLY A 71 -16.72 -21.05 -28.32
C GLY A 71 -17.66 -22.04 -29.00
N GLU A 72 -17.10 -22.85 -29.89
CA GLU A 72 -17.89 -23.75 -30.76
C GLU A 72 -18.67 -24.82 -29.99
N SER A 73 -18.27 -25.14 -28.75
CA SER A 73 -18.98 -26.05 -27.83
C SER A 73 -20.37 -25.57 -27.41
N PHE A 74 -20.74 -24.31 -27.67
CA PHE A 74 -22.07 -23.75 -27.38
C PHE A 74 -22.93 -23.59 -28.64
N ASN A 75 -22.42 -23.96 -29.83
CA ASN A 75 -23.09 -23.71 -31.11
C ASN A 75 -24.47 -24.37 -31.24
N ASP A 76 -24.67 -25.52 -30.60
CA ASP A 76 -25.92 -26.29 -30.65
C ASP A 76 -26.96 -25.76 -29.66
N CYS A 77 -26.52 -25.08 -28.60
CA CYS A 77 -27.37 -24.40 -27.62
C CYS A 77 -27.82 -23.00 -28.10
N ILE A 78 -27.20 -22.44 -29.15
CA ILE A 78 -27.45 -21.06 -29.60
C ILE A 78 -28.15 -21.06 -30.97
N PRO A 79 -29.37 -20.48 -31.08
CA PRO A 79 -30.08 -20.35 -32.35
C PRO A 79 -29.23 -19.70 -33.46
N PRO A 80 -29.35 -20.15 -34.72
CA PRO A 80 -28.75 -19.49 -35.86
C PRO A 80 -29.06 -17.99 -35.88
N GLY A 81 -28.07 -17.17 -36.21
CA GLY A 81 -28.16 -15.70 -36.16
C GLY A 81 -27.86 -15.06 -34.80
N LYS A 82 -28.09 -15.76 -33.66
CA LYS A 82 -27.74 -15.25 -32.30
C LYS A 82 -26.34 -15.65 -31.82
N ARG A 83 -25.57 -16.39 -32.62
CA ARG A 83 -24.18 -16.78 -32.30
C ARG A 83 -23.28 -15.57 -32.12
N TYR A 84 -22.43 -15.59 -31.09
CA TYR A 84 -21.43 -14.55 -30.81
C TYR A 84 -20.11 -15.19 -30.36
N SER A 85 -19.27 -15.52 -31.33
CA SER A 85 -17.95 -16.15 -31.18
C SER A 85 -16.82 -15.17 -31.50
N PHE A 86 -15.58 -15.45 -31.05
CA PHE A 86 -14.43 -14.59 -31.37
C PHE A 86 -14.19 -14.38 -32.87
N LYS A 87 -14.48 -15.37 -33.72
CA LYS A 87 -14.45 -15.21 -35.18
C LYS A 87 -15.37 -14.07 -35.64
N GLN A 88 -16.59 -14.01 -35.10
CA GLN A 88 -17.56 -12.94 -35.39
C GLN A 88 -17.14 -11.61 -34.75
N VAL A 89 -16.67 -11.60 -33.49
CA VAL A 89 -16.21 -10.36 -32.83
C VAL A 89 -15.06 -9.71 -33.60
N ILE A 90 -14.04 -10.49 -33.97
CA ILE A 90 -12.87 -10.02 -34.70
C ILE A 90 -13.29 -9.50 -36.08
N HIS A 91 -14.19 -10.19 -36.79
CA HIS A 91 -14.73 -9.71 -38.06
C HIS A 91 -15.51 -8.39 -37.91
N GLN A 92 -16.45 -8.32 -36.96
CA GLN A 92 -17.25 -7.11 -36.68
C GLN A 92 -16.36 -5.90 -36.34
N GLN A 93 -15.35 -6.08 -35.47
CA GLN A 93 -14.43 -4.98 -35.15
C GLN A 93 -13.55 -4.60 -36.35
N ARG A 94 -13.09 -5.57 -37.18
CA ARG A 94 -12.37 -5.28 -38.43
C ARG A 94 -13.20 -4.46 -39.42
N VAL A 95 -14.50 -4.75 -39.57
CA VAL A 95 -15.43 -3.97 -40.40
C VAL A 95 -15.56 -2.53 -39.91
N LEU A 96 -15.50 -2.31 -38.59
CA LEU A 96 -15.46 -0.98 -37.97
C LEU A 96 -14.06 -0.31 -38.01
N GLY A 97 -13.08 -0.89 -38.73
CA GLY A 97 -11.70 -0.39 -38.78
C GLY A 97 -10.86 -0.66 -37.53
N ARG A 98 -11.39 -1.41 -36.55
CA ARG A 98 -10.78 -1.66 -35.24
C ARG A 98 -10.03 -2.99 -35.20
N LYS A 99 -8.69 -2.95 -35.16
CA LYS A 99 -7.86 -4.16 -34.98
C LYS A 99 -7.70 -4.49 -33.50
N LEU A 100 -8.30 -5.57 -33.03
CA LEU A 100 -8.06 -6.10 -31.68
C LEU A 100 -6.58 -6.51 -31.51
N GLY A 101 -6.04 -6.31 -30.30
CA GLY A 101 -4.70 -6.76 -29.92
C GLY A 101 -4.59 -7.28 -28.49
N LEU A 102 -5.59 -7.03 -27.64
CA LEU A 102 -5.71 -7.58 -26.29
C LEU A 102 -7.17 -7.96 -26.02
N VAL A 103 -7.38 -9.07 -25.31
CA VAL A 103 -8.63 -9.43 -24.64
C VAL A 103 -8.36 -9.47 -23.15
N ILE A 104 -9.16 -8.76 -22.37
CA ILE A 104 -9.21 -8.86 -20.92
C ILE A 104 -10.52 -9.58 -20.55
N ASP A 105 -10.35 -10.74 -19.94
CA ASP A 105 -11.42 -11.64 -19.51
C ASP A 105 -11.60 -11.53 -17.99
N LEU A 106 -12.75 -11.00 -17.58
CA LEU A 106 -13.14 -10.76 -16.19
C LEU A 106 -14.03 -11.87 -15.59
N THR A 107 -14.25 -12.97 -16.32
CA THR A 107 -15.12 -14.06 -15.85
C THR A 107 -14.39 -14.99 -14.86
N ASN A 108 -15.12 -15.60 -13.93
CA ASN A 108 -14.57 -16.54 -12.93
C ASN A 108 -14.45 -18.00 -13.44
N THR A 109 -14.56 -18.21 -14.75
CA THR A 109 -14.54 -19.55 -15.36
C THR A 109 -13.75 -19.54 -16.68
N THR A 110 -13.19 -20.68 -17.07
CA THR A 110 -12.45 -20.86 -18.34
C THR A 110 -13.25 -21.63 -19.40
N ARG A 111 -14.50 -22.03 -19.10
CA ARG A 111 -15.30 -22.90 -19.96
C ARG A 111 -15.78 -22.27 -21.27
N TYR A 112 -15.83 -20.93 -21.34
CA TYR A 112 -16.53 -20.23 -22.41
C TYR A 112 -15.88 -20.32 -23.79
N TYR A 113 -14.55 -20.33 -23.87
CA TYR A 113 -13.83 -20.40 -25.15
C TYR A 113 -12.36 -20.83 -24.97
N PRO A 114 -11.74 -21.46 -25.98
CA PRO A 114 -10.33 -21.81 -25.94
C PRO A 114 -9.43 -20.60 -26.29
N VAL A 115 -8.48 -20.29 -25.42
CA VAL A 115 -7.52 -19.16 -25.61
C VAL A 115 -6.63 -19.33 -26.85
N SER A 116 -6.53 -20.54 -27.41
CA SER A 116 -5.79 -20.81 -28.66
C SER A 116 -6.29 -19.99 -29.84
N ASP A 117 -7.58 -19.66 -29.91
CA ASP A 117 -8.15 -18.97 -31.06
C ASP A 117 -7.76 -17.48 -31.11
N LEU A 118 -7.54 -16.86 -29.94
CA LEU A 118 -6.96 -15.53 -29.83
C LEU A 118 -5.47 -15.50 -30.24
N LYS A 119 -4.73 -16.55 -29.89
CA LYS A 119 -3.30 -16.67 -30.23
C LYS A 119 -3.08 -16.77 -31.74
N LYS A 120 -3.93 -17.50 -32.47
CA LYS A 120 -3.89 -17.60 -33.95
C LYS A 120 -4.02 -16.23 -34.63
N GLU A 121 -4.77 -15.32 -34.03
CA GLU A 121 -5.04 -13.96 -34.53
C GLU A 121 -4.05 -12.90 -33.98
N CYS A 122 -2.98 -13.33 -33.30
CA CYS A 122 -1.97 -12.48 -32.65
C CYS A 122 -2.55 -11.50 -31.60
N ILE A 123 -3.57 -11.94 -30.86
CA ILE A 123 -4.23 -11.19 -29.79
C ILE A 123 -3.74 -11.71 -28.43
N LYS A 124 -3.22 -10.83 -27.56
CA LYS A 124 -2.88 -11.18 -26.16
C LYS A 124 -4.18 -11.49 -25.40
N HIS A 125 -4.18 -12.51 -24.55
CA HIS A 125 -5.27 -12.77 -23.60
C HIS A 125 -4.74 -12.54 -22.18
N VAL A 126 -5.53 -11.85 -21.36
CA VAL A 126 -5.27 -11.61 -19.94
C VAL A 126 -6.52 -12.00 -19.17
N LYS A 127 -6.36 -12.86 -18.16
CA LYS A 127 -7.44 -13.35 -17.30
C LYS A 127 -7.35 -12.67 -15.93
N ILE A 128 -8.38 -11.95 -15.52
CA ILE A 128 -8.50 -11.35 -14.19
C ILE A 128 -9.77 -11.94 -13.56
N GLN A 129 -9.61 -12.98 -12.72
CA GLN A 129 -10.72 -13.75 -12.18
C GLN A 129 -11.47 -12.94 -11.11
N CYS A 130 -12.48 -12.18 -11.54
CA CYS A 130 -13.37 -11.46 -10.63
C CYS A 130 -14.39 -12.45 -10.05
N ARG A 131 -14.35 -12.67 -8.73
CA ARG A 131 -15.27 -13.56 -7.99
C ARG A 131 -16.75 -13.25 -8.32
N GLY A 132 -17.61 -14.27 -8.26
CA GLY A 132 -19.06 -14.11 -8.37
C GLY A 132 -19.74 -13.75 -7.05
N ARG A 133 -21.07 -13.58 -7.11
CA ARG A 133 -21.98 -13.07 -6.06
C ARG A 133 -21.73 -11.62 -5.68
N ASP A 134 -22.79 -10.81 -5.76
CA ASP A 134 -23.04 -9.40 -5.35
C ASP A 134 -21.92 -8.56 -4.69
N SER A 135 -20.71 -8.70 -5.21
CA SER A 135 -19.51 -8.03 -4.77
C SER A 135 -18.84 -7.40 -5.97
N VAL A 136 -18.16 -6.29 -5.74
CA VAL A 136 -17.36 -5.60 -6.74
C VAL A 136 -15.99 -6.28 -6.88
N PRO A 137 -15.34 -6.19 -8.05
CA PRO A 137 -13.94 -6.62 -8.18
C PRO A 137 -13.05 -5.98 -7.12
N ASP A 138 -12.19 -6.81 -6.51
CA ASP A 138 -11.25 -6.39 -5.47
C ASP A 138 -10.18 -5.42 -6.01
N ASN A 139 -9.55 -4.68 -5.10
CA ASN A 139 -8.58 -3.64 -5.47
C ASN A 139 -7.34 -4.19 -6.19
N LEU A 140 -6.91 -5.43 -5.92
CA LEU A 140 -5.78 -6.06 -6.62
C LEU A 140 -6.17 -6.37 -8.08
N SER A 141 -7.36 -6.93 -8.30
CA SER A 141 -7.95 -7.13 -9.63
C SER A 141 -8.09 -5.82 -10.42
N VAL A 142 -8.51 -4.73 -9.75
CA VAL A 142 -8.58 -3.39 -10.35
C VAL A 142 -7.18 -2.86 -10.69
N ASN A 143 -6.20 -3.00 -9.79
CA ASN A 143 -4.83 -2.54 -10.02
C ASN A 143 -4.19 -3.30 -11.19
N GLN A 144 -4.38 -4.62 -11.28
CA GLN A 144 -3.94 -5.44 -12.42
C GLN A 144 -4.62 -5.00 -13.74
N PHE A 145 -5.92 -4.72 -13.72
CA PHE A 145 -6.65 -4.24 -14.90
C PHE A 145 -6.08 -2.92 -15.43
N VAL A 146 -5.97 -1.92 -14.55
CA VAL A 146 -5.49 -0.58 -14.90
C VAL A 146 -4.05 -0.64 -15.42
N TYR A 147 -3.20 -1.46 -14.78
CA TYR A 147 -1.82 -1.67 -15.22
C TYR A 147 -1.75 -2.30 -16.63
N GLU A 148 -2.47 -3.39 -16.89
CA GLU A 148 -2.47 -4.08 -18.18
C GLU A 148 -2.98 -3.20 -19.33
N VAL A 149 -4.05 -2.42 -19.10
CA VAL A 149 -4.55 -1.43 -20.08
C VAL A 149 -3.47 -0.36 -20.34
N THR A 150 -2.89 0.21 -19.29
CA THR A 150 -1.87 1.28 -19.40
C THR A 150 -0.61 0.79 -20.12
N GLN A 151 -0.13 -0.42 -19.81
CA GLN A 151 1.00 -1.04 -20.50
C GLN A 151 0.69 -1.38 -21.96
N PHE A 152 -0.52 -1.85 -22.25
CA PHE A 152 -0.90 -2.16 -23.62
C PHE A 152 -0.97 -0.90 -24.49
N LEU A 153 -1.55 0.19 -23.97
CA LEU A 153 -1.69 1.45 -24.71
C LEU A 153 -0.34 2.16 -24.88
N SER A 154 0.48 2.27 -23.84
CA SER A 154 1.80 2.92 -23.90
C SER A 154 2.81 2.22 -24.83
N ARG A 155 2.64 0.92 -25.08
CA ARG A 155 3.49 0.14 -26.00
C ARG A 155 3.09 0.26 -27.49
N GLN A 156 1.99 0.95 -27.82
CA GLN A 156 1.54 1.10 -29.22
C GLN A 156 2.34 2.18 -29.96
N LYS A 157 3.34 1.79 -30.75
CA LYS A 157 4.20 2.74 -31.49
C LYS A 157 3.68 3.19 -32.86
N HIS A 158 3.02 2.30 -33.62
CA HIS A 158 2.74 2.53 -35.05
C HIS A 158 1.35 2.09 -35.54
N SER A 159 0.55 1.39 -34.73
CA SER A 159 -0.79 0.95 -35.13
C SER A 159 -1.75 1.00 -33.94
N LYS A 160 -2.84 1.78 -34.04
CA LYS A 160 -3.92 1.79 -33.05
C LYS A 160 -4.54 0.39 -32.96
N LYS A 161 -4.35 -0.27 -31.82
CA LYS A 161 -4.96 -1.57 -31.50
C LYS A 161 -5.92 -1.43 -30.32
N TYR A 162 -6.94 -2.27 -30.34
CA TYR A 162 -8.05 -2.22 -29.42
C TYR A 162 -8.02 -3.35 -28.39
N ILE A 163 -8.62 -3.08 -27.24
CA ILE A 163 -8.78 -4.01 -26.12
C ILE A 163 -10.25 -4.44 -26.09
N LEU A 164 -10.55 -5.74 -26.20
CA LEU A 164 -11.87 -6.24 -25.84
C LEU A 164 -11.91 -6.50 -24.33
N VAL A 165 -12.84 -5.89 -23.61
CA VAL A 165 -13.00 -6.13 -22.16
C VAL A 165 -14.36 -6.78 -21.95
N HIS A 166 -14.39 -7.99 -21.39
CA HIS A 166 -15.64 -8.71 -21.17
C HIS A 166 -15.72 -9.35 -19.77
N CYS A 167 -16.92 -9.35 -19.20
CA CYS A 167 -17.34 -10.33 -18.19
C CYS A 167 -18.37 -11.27 -18.84
N THR A 168 -19.34 -11.82 -18.09
CA THR A 168 -20.42 -12.64 -18.66
C THR A 168 -21.28 -11.80 -19.62
N HIS A 169 -21.83 -10.67 -19.15
CA HIS A 169 -22.72 -9.79 -19.94
C HIS A 169 -22.08 -8.48 -20.41
N GLY A 170 -20.90 -8.12 -19.91
CA GLY A 170 -20.20 -6.88 -20.32
C GLY A 170 -20.76 -5.58 -19.76
N HIS A 171 -21.44 -5.63 -18.60
CA HIS A 171 -22.05 -4.48 -17.93
C HIS A 171 -21.36 -4.16 -16.60
N ASN A 172 -21.81 -4.74 -15.47
CA ASN A 172 -21.36 -4.32 -14.12
C ASN A 172 -19.83 -4.44 -13.90
N ARG A 173 -19.28 -5.67 -13.90
CA ARG A 173 -17.82 -5.93 -13.75
C ARG A 173 -16.97 -5.20 -14.79
N THR A 174 -17.41 -5.17 -16.05
CA THR A 174 -16.71 -4.48 -17.15
C THR A 174 -16.70 -2.96 -16.99
N GLY A 175 -17.84 -2.37 -16.61
CA GLY A 175 -17.97 -0.94 -16.37
C GLY A 175 -17.15 -0.48 -15.19
N TYR A 176 -17.18 -1.23 -14.09
CA TYR A 176 -16.39 -0.95 -12.88
C TYR A 176 -14.88 -0.84 -13.20
N MET A 177 -14.35 -1.84 -13.90
CA MET A 177 -12.95 -1.86 -14.35
C MET A 177 -12.62 -0.68 -15.29
N ILE A 178 -13.47 -0.43 -16.30
CA ILE A 178 -13.26 0.68 -17.26
C ILE A 178 -13.33 2.04 -16.56
N ILE A 179 -14.27 2.25 -15.64
CA ILE A 179 -14.42 3.49 -14.87
C ILE A 179 -13.20 3.70 -13.97
N HIS A 180 -12.70 2.68 -13.28
CA HIS A 180 -11.46 2.78 -12.51
C HIS A 180 -10.26 3.17 -13.39
N TYR A 181 -10.18 2.68 -14.62
CA TYR A 181 -9.16 3.14 -15.57
C TYR A 181 -9.37 4.60 -15.96
N LEU A 182 -10.59 5.03 -16.33
CA LEU A 182 -10.89 6.41 -16.69
C LEU A 182 -10.50 7.39 -15.58
N MET A 183 -10.93 7.11 -14.35
CA MET A 183 -10.64 7.91 -13.14
C MET A 183 -9.14 7.97 -12.78
N ARG A 184 -8.30 7.08 -13.31
CA ARG A 184 -6.85 7.03 -13.05
C ARG A 184 -6.01 7.53 -14.23
N ALA A 185 -6.57 7.55 -15.43
CA ALA A 185 -5.92 8.03 -16.66
C ALA A 185 -6.32 9.47 -17.04
N MET A 186 -7.43 9.98 -16.52
CA MET A 186 -8.01 11.27 -16.87
C MET A 186 -8.53 12.01 -15.63
N SER A 187 -8.37 13.34 -15.60
CA SER A 187 -8.99 14.20 -14.58
C SER A 187 -10.49 14.32 -14.83
N MET A 188 -11.30 13.50 -14.16
CA MET A 188 -12.76 13.54 -14.19
C MET A 188 -13.36 13.05 -12.87
N SER A 189 -14.66 13.32 -12.66
CA SER A 189 -15.46 12.78 -11.54
C SER A 189 -16.03 11.40 -11.83
N VAL A 190 -16.38 10.66 -10.76
CA VAL A 190 -17.07 9.36 -10.87
C VAL A 190 -18.36 9.48 -11.68
N THR A 191 -19.11 10.57 -11.52
CA THR A 191 -20.33 10.86 -12.28
C THR A 191 -20.07 10.93 -13.79
N GLN A 192 -19.00 11.62 -14.21
CA GLN A 192 -18.62 11.74 -15.62
C GLN A 192 -18.16 10.38 -16.18
N ALA A 193 -17.38 9.62 -15.42
CA ALA A 193 -16.90 8.31 -15.85
C ALA A 193 -18.05 7.29 -15.99
N ILE A 194 -19.01 7.27 -15.06
CA ILE A 194 -20.25 6.47 -15.16
C ILE A 194 -21.03 6.85 -16.42
N LYS A 195 -21.20 8.14 -16.69
CA LYS A 195 -21.91 8.63 -17.88
C LYS A 195 -21.24 8.19 -19.19
N ILE A 196 -19.92 8.33 -19.31
CA ILE A 196 -19.16 7.87 -20.47
C ILE A 196 -19.37 6.37 -20.70
N PHE A 197 -19.38 5.56 -19.63
CA PHE A 197 -19.63 4.13 -19.75
C PHE A 197 -21.09 3.82 -20.15
N SER A 198 -22.09 4.51 -19.59
CA SER A 198 -23.50 4.26 -19.90
C SER A 198 -23.86 4.67 -21.34
N GLU A 199 -23.30 5.76 -21.86
CA GLU A 199 -23.50 6.19 -23.25
C GLU A 199 -22.87 5.20 -24.25
N ALA A 200 -21.67 4.69 -23.95
CA ALA A 200 -20.98 3.74 -24.81
C ALA A 200 -21.52 2.29 -24.68
N ARG A 201 -22.09 1.91 -23.53
CA ARG A 201 -22.64 0.56 -23.26
C ARG A 201 -23.99 0.64 -22.54
N PRO A 202 -25.08 1.11 -23.20
CA PRO A 202 -26.38 1.28 -22.55
C PRO A 202 -26.93 -0.03 -21.94
N PRO A 203 -27.53 0.01 -20.73
CA PRO A 203 -27.79 1.20 -19.89
C PRO A 203 -26.61 1.60 -18.99
N GLY A 204 -25.47 0.93 -19.09
CA GLY A 204 -24.31 1.09 -18.20
C GLY A 204 -24.23 -0.01 -17.14
N ILE A 205 -23.86 0.39 -15.92
CA ILE A 205 -23.91 -0.45 -14.71
C ILE A 205 -25.33 -0.38 -14.13
N TYR A 206 -25.93 -1.53 -13.84
CA TYR A 206 -27.31 -1.67 -13.36
C TYR A 206 -27.44 -2.38 -12.00
N LYS A 207 -26.33 -2.75 -11.34
CA LYS A 207 -26.32 -3.13 -9.92
C LYS A 207 -25.90 -1.91 -9.06
N PRO A 208 -26.71 -1.45 -8.08
CA PRO A 208 -26.41 -0.24 -7.30
C PRO A 208 -25.08 -0.29 -6.55
N ASP A 209 -24.73 -1.43 -5.96
CA ASP A 209 -23.53 -1.61 -5.12
C ASP A 209 -22.23 -1.29 -5.87
N TYR A 210 -22.23 -1.54 -7.19
CA TYR A 210 -21.12 -1.19 -8.07
C TYR A 210 -20.95 0.32 -8.25
N ILE A 211 -22.05 1.09 -8.24
CA ILE A 211 -22.01 2.55 -8.30
C ILE A 211 -21.60 3.12 -6.94
N ASP A 212 -22.16 2.58 -5.85
CA ASP A 212 -21.89 3.06 -4.50
C ASP A 212 -20.45 2.75 -4.05
N ALA A 213 -19.91 1.60 -4.44
CA ALA A 213 -18.49 1.27 -4.26
C ALA A 213 -17.56 2.23 -5.03
N LEU A 214 -17.92 2.69 -6.23
CA LEU A 214 -17.11 3.68 -6.97
C LEU A 214 -17.07 5.04 -6.25
N TYR A 215 -18.22 5.55 -5.79
CA TYR A 215 -18.26 6.80 -5.02
C TYR A 215 -17.53 6.67 -3.67
N SER A 216 -17.69 5.53 -3.00
CA SER A 216 -16.97 5.22 -1.77
C SER A 216 -15.45 5.22 -2.00
N PHE A 217 -14.96 4.42 -2.96
CA PHE A 217 -13.54 4.29 -3.27
C PHE A 217 -12.90 5.64 -3.60
N TYR A 218 -13.50 6.46 -4.46
CA TYR A 218 -12.93 7.76 -4.84
C TYR A 218 -13.20 8.88 -3.81
N HIS A 219 -13.82 8.57 -2.67
CA HIS A 219 -14.27 9.51 -1.64
C HIS A 219 -15.17 10.64 -2.18
N GLU A 220 -15.82 10.45 -3.33
CA GLU A 220 -16.77 11.41 -3.88
C GLU A 220 -18.14 11.28 -3.17
N LYS A 221 -18.92 12.36 -3.13
CA LYS A 221 -20.32 12.29 -2.69
C LYS A 221 -21.20 11.95 -3.88
N LYS A 222 -21.95 10.84 -3.82
CA LYS A 222 -22.94 10.47 -4.84
C LYS A 222 -24.01 11.58 -4.97
N PRO A 223 -24.16 12.21 -6.14
CA PRO A 223 -25.22 13.20 -6.36
C PRO A 223 -26.59 12.52 -6.44
N GLU A 224 -27.64 13.16 -5.91
CA GLU A 224 -29.02 12.63 -5.90
C GLU A 224 -29.57 12.34 -7.32
N MET A 225 -29.09 13.08 -8.33
CA MET A 225 -29.44 12.86 -9.75
C MET A 225 -28.86 11.56 -10.34
N VAL A 226 -27.94 10.88 -9.66
CA VAL A 226 -27.29 9.64 -10.15
C VAL A 226 -28.11 8.43 -9.71
N VAL A 227 -29.14 8.15 -10.50
CA VAL A 227 -30.02 6.98 -10.34
C VAL A 227 -29.39 5.77 -11.06
N CYS A 228 -29.34 4.62 -10.40
CA CYS A 228 -28.93 3.37 -11.04
C CYS A 228 -30.05 2.91 -12.00
N PRO A 229 -29.76 2.59 -13.28
CA PRO A 229 -30.76 2.06 -14.19
C PRO A 229 -31.28 0.71 -13.71
N PRO A 230 -32.58 0.40 -13.91
CA PRO A 230 -33.14 -0.87 -13.47
C PRO A 230 -32.52 -2.05 -14.21
N THR A 231 -32.47 -3.22 -13.57
CA THR A 231 -32.02 -4.49 -14.18
C THR A 231 -32.67 -4.66 -15.57
N PRO A 232 -31.89 -4.88 -16.65
CA PRO A 232 -32.45 -4.99 -17.99
C PRO A 232 -33.40 -6.18 -18.16
N GLU A 233 -34.39 -6.05 -19.05
CA GLU A 233 -35.41 -7.08 -19.30
C GLU A 233 -34.79 -8.43 -19.74
N TRP A 234 -33.72 -8.40 -20.53
CA TRP A 234 -32.98 -9.60 -20.96
C TRP A 234 -32.26 -10.35 -19.82
N LYS A 235 -32.15 -9.74 -18.62
CA LYS A 235 -31.67 -10.39 -17.40
C LYS A 235 -32.84 -10.82 -16.52
N ARG A 236 -33.87 -9.97 -16.35
CA ARG A 236 -35.10 -10.30 -15.58
C ARG A 236 -35.82 -11.54 -16.11
N SER A 237 -35.84 -11.76 -17.42
CA SER A 237 -36.42 -12.97 -18.04
C SER A 237 -35.70 -14.28 -17.67
N SER A 238 -34.58 -14.20 -16.96
CA SER A 238 -33.85 -15.35 -16.40
C SER A 238 -33.83 -15.41 -14.87
N GLU A 239 -34.51 -14.47 -14.18
CA GLU A 239 -34.63 -14.42 -12.72
C GLU A 239 -35.86 -15.17 -12.19
N PHE A 240 -36.80 -15.57 -13.06
CA PHE A 240 -38.00 -16.32 -12.67
C PHE A 240 -38.03 -17.69 -13.37
N ASP A 241 -38.39 -18.73 -12.63
CA ASP A 241 -38.66 -20.05 -13.20
C ASP A 241 -40.05 -20.11 -13.87
N LEU A 242 -40.41 -21.26 -14.44
CA LEU A 242 -41.72 -21.46 -15.08
C LEU A 242 -42.92 -21.40 -14.10
N ASN A 243 -42.67 -21.34 -12.79
CA ASN A 243 -43.67 -21.23 -11.73
C ASN A 243 -43.73 -19.81 -11.13
N GLY A 244 -42.82 -18.90 -11.53
CA GLY A 244 -42.73 -17.54 -11.00
C GLY A 244 -41.91 -17.41 -9.71
N GLU A 245 -41.17 -18.44 -9.31
CA GLU A 245 -40.24 -18.40 -8.18
C GLU A 245 -38.92 -17.73 -8.60
N ALA A 246 -38.30 -16.97 -7.68
CA ALA A 246 -37.03 -16.30 -7.93
C ALA A 246 -35.87 -17.31 -7.99
N VAL A 247 -35.25 -17.45 -9.16
CA VAL A 247 -34.06 -18.27 -9.35
C VAL A 247 -32.87 -17.55 -8.71
N PRO A 248 -32.04 -18.23 -7.87
CA PRO A 248 -30.80 -17.66 -7.37
C PRO A 248 -29.92 -17.14 -8.53
N ASP A 249 -29.21 -16.03 -8.33
CA ASP A 249 -28.40 -15.36 -9.36
C ASP A 249 -27.13 -16.18 -9.69
N ASP A 250 -27.33 -17.29 -10.42
CA ASP A 250 -26.39 -18.37 -10.81
C ASP A 250 -25.36 -17.86 -11.87
N ASP A 251 -24.91 -16.61 -11.74
CA ASP A 251 -24.00 -15.88 -12.64
C ASP A 251 -22.52 -16.34 -12.52
N ASP A 252 -22.25 -17.41 -11.76
CA ASP A 252 -20.94 -17.98 -11.50
C ASP A 252 -20.95 -19.53 -11.50
N ASP A 253 -20.27 -20.15 -12.47
CA ASP A 253 -19.99 -21.59 -12.48
C ASP A 253 -18.80 -21.97 -11.55
N GLY A 254 -18.27 -21.01 -10.79
CA GLY A 254 -17.21 -21.20 -9.81
C GLY A 254 -17.67 -21.90 -8.52
N VAL A 255 -16.70 -22.47 -7.80
CA VAL A 255 -16.94 -23.04 -6.46
C VAL A 255 -17.22 -21.90 -5.47
N PRO A 256 -18.22 -22.01 -4.58
CA PRO A 256 -18.41 -21.06 -3.49
C PRO A 256 -17.14 -20.94 -2.64
N GLY A 257 -16.54 -19.75 -2.60
CA GLY A 257 -15.56 -19.41 -1.58
C GLY A 257 -16.24 -19.21 -0.22
N PRO A 258 -15.50 -19.31 0.90
CA PRO A 258 -16.03 -18.91 2.20
C PRO A 258 -16.43 -17.43 2.17
N ASP A 259 -17.51 -17.10 2.89
CA ASP A 259 -18.02 -15.73 2.94
C ASP A 259 -16.94 -14.78 3.46
N LEU A 260 -16.81 -13.64 2.79
CA LEU A 260 -16.00 -12.53 3.31
C LEU A 260 -16.76 -11.98 4.52
N HIS A 261 -16.16 -12.10 5.70
CA HIS A 261 -16.68 -11.45 6.89
C HIS A 261 -16.94 -9.97 6.57
N GLU A 262 -18.19 -9.54 6.79
CA GLU A 262 -18.51 -8.12 6.84
C GLU A 262 -17.59 -7.48 7.88
N ASN A 263 -16.93 -6.38 7.51
CA ASN A 263 -16.22 -5.55 8.47
C ASN A 263 -17.26 -4.85 9.35
N HIS A 264 -17.77 -5.56 10.35
CA HIS A 264 -18.16 -4.92 11.58
C HIS A 264 -16.97 -4.09 12.05
N GLU A 265 -17.22 -2.81 12.36
CA GLU A 265 -16.28 -1.97 13.09
C GLU A 265 -16.18 -2.49 14.53
N THR A 266 -15.53 -3.65 14.72
CA THR A 266 -14.97 -4.02 16.00
C THR A 266 -13.89 -2.99 16.32
N ASP A 267 -13.90 -2.51 17.57
CA ASP A 267 -13.01 -1.48 18.13
C ASP A 267 -11.55 -1.99 18.20
N THR A 268 -10.97 -2.15 17.02
CA THR A 268 -9.72 -2.88 16.79
C THR A 268 -8.60 -1.86 16.88
N ARG A 269 -7.96 -1.82 18.05
CA ARG A 269 -6.85 -0.92 18.35
C ARG A 269 -5.83 -0.92 17.22
N MET A 270 -5.65 0.22 16.57
CA MET A 270 -4.74 0.40 15.44
C MET A 270 -3.31 0.13 15.88
N THR A 271 -2.53 -0.55 15.05
CA THR A 271 -1.11 -0.79 15.30
C THR A 271 -0.22 -0.16 14.23
N ASN A 272 1.04 0.09 14.60
CA ASN A 272 2.07 0.56 13.66
C ASN A 272 2.47 -0.54 12.66
N ASP A 273 2.19 -1.80 12.96
CA ASP A 273 2.50 -2.96 12.11
C ASP A 273 1.37 -3.27 11.09
N ASP A 274 0.24 -2.56 11.16
CA ASP A 274 -0.91 -2.73 10.26
C ASP A 274 -0.53 -2.41 8.80
N VAL A 275 -0.91 -3.31 7.89
CA VAL A 275 -0.56 -3.22 6.47
C VAL A 275 -1.47 -2.21 5.75
N LEU A 276 -0.91 -1.05 5.38
CA LEU A 276 -1.64 0.03 4.72
C LEU A 276 -1.56 -0.03 3.19
N GLY A 277 -2.72 -0.05 2.55
CA GLY A 277 -2.87 0.06 1.10
C GLY A 277 -2.83 -1.25 0.31
N ASP A 278 -3.32 -1.17 -0.92
CA ASP A 278 -3.51 -2.30 -1.83
C ASP A 278 -2.19 -2.74 -2.47
N GLU A 279 -2.08 -4.03 -2.76
CA GLU A 279 -0.95 -4.56 -3.54
C GLU A 279 -1.03 -4.12 -5.01
N ILE A 280 0.14 -4.00 -5.64
CA ILE A 280 0.28 -3.62 -7.05
C ILE A 280 1.04 -4.68 -7.85
N PRO A 281 0.83 -4.76 -9.18
CA PRO A 281 1.55 -5.70 -10.03
C PRO A 281 3.07 -5.53 -9.92
N THR A 282 3.81 -6.65 -9.89
CA THR A 282 5.27 -6.66 -9.68
C THR A 282 6.01 -5.81 -10.71
N ASP A 283 5.63 -5.92 -12.00
CA ASP A 283 6.20 -5.10 -13.08
C ASP A 283 5.92 -3.60 -12.91
N GLN A 284 4.83 -3.21 -12.23
CA GLN A 284 4.57 -1.81 -11.87
C GLN A 284 5.51 -1.38 -10.74
N GLN A 285 5.61 -2.19 -9.69
CA GLN A 285 6.48 -1.93 -8.55
C GLN A 285 7.95 -1.75 -8.99
N ASP A 286 8.46 -2.62 -9.88
CA ASP A 286 9.83 -2.53 -10.36
C ASP A 286 10.09 -1.29 -11.23
N ALA A 287 9.09 -0.84 -12.00
CA ALA A 287 9.17 0.44 -12.71
C ALA A 287 9.22 1.65 -11.74
N LEU A 288 8.41 1.62 -10.66
CA LEU A 288 8.42 2.68 -9.64
C LEU A 288 9.70 2.66 -8.78
N ARG A 289 10.29 1.49 -8.51
CA ARG A 289 11.61 1.33 -7.88
C ARG A 289 12.70 1.97 -8.75
N GLN A 290 12.67 1.71 -10.06
CA GLN A 290 13.60 2.28 -11.02
C GLN A 290 13.49 3.82 -11.10
N PHE A 291 12.26 4.36 -11.08
CA PHE A 291 12.04 5.80 -10.93
C PHE A 291 12.70 6.34 -9.66
N CYS A 292 12.44 5.73 -8.49
CA CYS A 292 13.02 6.18 -7.23
C CYS A 292 14.56 6.19 -7.25
N TYR A 293 15.22 5.20 -7.84
CA TYR A 293 16.68 5.22 -7.99
C TYR A 293 17.17 6.33 -8.92
N GLN A 294 16.52 6.55 -10.05
CA GLN A 294 16.87 7.64 -10.98
C GLN A 294 16.70 9.01 -10.32
N THR A 295 15.57 9.26 -9.66
CA THR A 295 15.27 10.49 -8.93
C THR A 295 16.28 10.77 -7.82
N LEU A 296 16.71 9.72 -7.09
CA LEU A 296 17.66 9.82 -5.99
C LEU A 296 19.13 9.73 -6.45
N LYS A 297 19.39 9.80 -7.77
CA LYS A 297 20.71 9.70 -8.41
C LYS A 297 21.53 8.46 -7.98
N LEU A 298 20.83 7.39 -7.63
CA LEU A 298 21.44 6.10 -7.31
C LEU A 298 21.69 5.31 -8.59
N GLY A 299 22.89 4.74 -8.71
CA GLY A 299 23.17 3.77 -9.77
C GLY A 299 22.23 2.57 -9.66
N VAL A 300 21.74 2.08 -10.81
CA VAL A 300 20.90 0.88 -10.86
C VAL A 300 21.67 -0.27 -10.20
N GLY A 301 21.11 -0.82 -9.13
CA GLY A 301 21.81 -1.77 -8.27
C GLY A 301 22.36 -2.97 -9.03
N ALA A 302 23.52 -3.48 -8.61
CA ALA A 302 24.03 -4.74 -9.11
C ALA A 302 23.00 -5.85 -8.91
N ARG A 303 22.87 -6.71 -9.93
CA ARG A 303 21.81 -7.72 -10.14
C ARG A 303 21.24 -8.32 -8.83
N GLY A 304 19.94 -8.09 -8.60
CA GLY A 304 19.11 -8.96 -7.76
C GLY A 304 18.67 -8.44 -6.38
N HIS A 305 19.29 -7.39 -5.83
CA HIS A 305 18.93 -6.88 -4.50
C HIS A 305 18.51 -5.40 -4.53
N THR A 306 17.20 -5.16 -4.48
CA THR A 306 16.59 -3.83 -4.39
C THR A 306 16.64 -3.31 -2.96
N GLN A 307 17.66 -2.51 -2.63
CA GLN A 307 17.77 -1.85 -1.32
C GLN A 307 16.90 -0.60 -1.25
N PHE A 308 16.18 -0.40 -0.13
CA PHE A 308 15.45 0.83 0.17
C PHE A 308 16.39 2.06 0.10
N PRO A 309 15.99 3.15 -0.59
CA PRO A 309 16.91 4.25 -0.87
C PRO A 309 16.86 5.40 0.14
N GLY A 310 15.86 5.46 1.02
CA GLY A 310 15.64 6.61 1.91
C GLY A 310 16.80 6.87 2.89
N SER A 311 16.99 8.13 3.28
CA SER A 311 18.09 8.56 4.15
C SER A 311 18.03 7.92 5.54
N HIS A 312 19.14 7.48 6.12
CA HIS A 312 19.18 6.80 7.42
C HIS A 312 19.99 7.61 8.45
N PRO A 313 19.38 8.06 9.57
CA PRO A 313 20.09 8.77 10.64
C PRO A 313 21.12 7.89 11.36
N VAL A 314 22.28 8.47 11.67
CA VAL A 314 23.28 7.88 12.57
C VAL A 314 23.02 8.30 14.02
N SER A 315 23.38 7.46 14.99
CA SER A 315 23.20 7.80 16.41
C SER A 315 24.17 8.91 16.82
N LEU A 316 23.66 9.88 17.57
CA LEU A 316 24.44 10.91 18.24
C LEU A 316 25.37 10.26 19.27
N ASN A 317 26.64 10.62 19.22
CA ASN A 317 27.71 10.17 20.11
C ASN A 317 28.66 11.35 20.36
N ARG A 318 29.60 11.20 21.30
CA ARG A 318 30.47 12.31 21.71
C ARG A 318 31.38 12.82 20.56
N ASP A 319 31.78 11.94 19.64
CA ASP A 319 32.60 12.32 18.48
C ASP A 319 31.81 13.20 17.49
N ASN A 320 30.58 12.80 17.14
CA ASN A 320 29.76 13.49 16.13
C ASN A 320 28.90 14.62 16.70
N LEU A 321 28.79 14.76 18.03
CA LEU A 321 28.20 15.93 18.70
C LEU A 321 28.87 17.24 18.26
N GLN A 322 30.18 17.21 18.01
CA GLN A 322 30.95 18.35 17.48
C GLN A 322 30.40 18.88 16.14
N LEU A 323 29.68 18.07 15.35
CA LEU A 323 29.02 18.55 14.12
C LEU A 323 28.00 19.65 14.42
N LEU A 324 27.30 19.61 15.57
CA LEU A 324 26.36 20.64 15.99
C LEU A 324 27.06 21.99 16.27
N ARG A 325 28.33 21.96 16.69
CA ARG A 325 29.20 23.16 16.86
C ARG A 325 29.71 23.70 15.52
N GLN A 326 29.87 22.84 14.50
CA GLN A 326 30.49 23.16 13.20
C GLN A 326 29.51 23.58 12.10
N ARG A 327 28.24 23.15 12.17
CA ARG A 327 27.22 23.35 11.12
C ARG A 327 25.91 23.78 11.75
N TYR A 328 25.06 24.46 10.98
CA TYR A 328 23.69 24.78 11.43
C TYR A 328 22.80 23.54 11.38
N TYR A 329 22.09 23.29 12.48
CA TYR A 329 21.08 22.23 12.57
C TYR A 329 19.71 22.77 12.98
N TYR A 330 18.68 22.16 12.41
CA TYR A 330 17.36 22.12 13.03
C TYR A 330 17.22 20.86 13.89
N ALA A 331 16.34 20.94 14.89
CA ALA A 331 15.88 19.80 15.68
C ALA A 331 14.38 19.57 15.46
N THR A 332 13.97 18.30 15.50
CA THR A 332 12.57 17.87 15.60
C THR A 332 12.47 16.66 16.54
N TRP A 333 11.26 16.30 16.97
CA TRP A 333 11.06 15.09 17.77
C TRP A 333 11.27 13.84 16.90
N LYS A 334 11.93 12.83 17.44
CA LYS A 334 11.84 11.49 16.85
C LYS A 334 10.49 10.92 17.28
N ALA A 335 9.61 10.64 16.32
CA ALA A 335 8.35 10.00 16.64
C ALA A 335 8.58 8.48 16.73
N ASP A 336 7.67 7.78 17.41
CA ASP A 336 7.54 6.34 17.25
C ASP A 336 6.40 6.02 16.28
N GLY A 337 6.78 5.45 15.14
CA GLY A 337 5.89 5.25 14.01
C GLY A 337 6.56 4.51 12.88
N THR A 338 5.76 4.06 11.91
CA THR A 338 6.24 3.28 10.78
C THR A 338 6.66 4.22 9.66
N ARG A 339 7.97 4.21 9.36
CA ARG A 339 8.52 5.01 8.26
C ARG A 339 8.02 4.51 6.92
N TYR A 340 7.48 5.44 6.13
CA TYR A 340 7.20 5.25 4.71
C TYR A 340 7.82 6.39 3.90
N MET A 341 8.30 6.10 2.69
CA MET A 341 8.31 7.12 1.65
C MET A 341 6.94 7.11 0.97
N MET A 342 6.53 8.23 0.37
CA MET A 342 5.28 8.31 -0.39
C MET A 342 5.54 8.90 -1.77
N LEU A 343 5.14 8.15 -2.81
CA LEU A 343 5.16 8.59 -4.20
C LEU A 343 3.73 8.95 -4.62
N ILE A 344 3.52 10.22 -4.96
CA ILE A 344 2.25 10.73 -5.47
C ILE A 344 2.30 10.73 -6.99
N THR A 345 1.34 10.09 -7.64
CA THR A 345 1.17 10.09 -9.10
C THR A 345 -0.25 10.54 -9.47
N MET A 346 -0.58 10.54 -10.78
CA MET A 346 -1.91 10.93 -11.25
C MET A 346 -2.92 9.78 -11.09
N ASP A 347 -2.45 8.54 -11.11
CA ASP A 347 -3.24 7.31 -10.97
C ASP A 347 -3.40 6.83 -9.51
N GLY A 348 -2.73 7.49 -8.55
CA GLY A 348 -2.89 7.22 -7.11
C GLY A 348 -1.74 7.75 -6.25
N CYS A 349 -1.73 7.36 -4.98
CA CYS A 349 -0.58 7.52 -4.10
C CYS A 349 -0.02 6.15 -3.75
N TYR A 350 1.29 6.06 -3.53
CA TYR A 350 1.98 4.82 -3.19
C TYR A 350 2.81 5.01 -1.92
N LEU A 351 2.48 4.25 -0.87
CA LEU A 351 3.32 4.10 0.31
C LEU A 351 4.45 3.10 -0.01
N ILE A 352 5.65 3.42 0.44
CA ILE A 352 6.87 2.66 0.19
C ILE A 352 7.50 2.27 1.53
N ASP A 353 7.49 0.98 1.85
CA ASP A 353 7.99 0.47 3.12
C ASP A 353 9.54 0.36 3.16
N ARG A 354 10.11 0.02 4.33
CA ARG A 354 11.57 -0.21 4.49
C ARG A 354 12.10 -1.43 3.74
N SER A 355 11.23 -2.34 3.31
CA SER A 355 11.54 -3.48 2.44
C SER A 355 11.49 -3.09 0.95
N PHE A 356 11.22 -1.81 0.66
CA PHE A 356 11.08 -1.22 -0.66
C PHE A 356 9.94 -1.84 -1.49
N ASN A 357 8.88 -2.28 -0.83
CA ASN A 357 7.60 -2.65 -1.44
C ASN A 357 6.69 -1.44 -1.55
N PHE A 358 5.80 -1.46 -2.53
CA PHE A 358 4.88 -0.37 -2.86
C PHE A 358 3.44 -0.83 -2.63
N ARG A 359 2.67 -0.04 -1.87
CA ARG A 359 1.23 -0.25 -1.67
C ARG A 359 0.44 0.98 -2.08
N ARG A 360 -0.60 0.80 -2.88
CA ARG A 360 -1.43 1.89 -3.40
C ARG A 360 -2.42 2.35 -2.32
N VAL A 361 -2.54 3.64 -2.12
CA VAL A 361 -3.57 4.28 -1.29
C VAL A 361 -4.32 5.33 -2.10
N GLN A 362 -5.63 5.43 -1.88
CA GLN A 362 -6.49 6.38 -2.56
C GLN A 362 -6.53 7.69 -1.77
N MET A 363 -5.83 8.71 -2.26
CA MET A 363 -5.73 10.03 -1.64
C MET A 363 -5.60 11.11 -2.71
N ARG A 364 -6.11 12.31 -2.43
CA ARG A 364 -6.10 13.43 -3.39
C ARG A 364 -5.00 14.44 -3.03
N PHE A 365 -4.11 14.76 -3.97
CA PHE A 365 -3.05 15.76 -3.79
C PHE A 365 -3.08 16.78 -4.95
N PRO A 366 -3.76 17.92 -4.79
CA PRO A 366 -3.80 18.97 -5.80
C PRO A 366 -2.46 19.70 -5.85
N CYS A 367 -2.01 20.07 -7.06
CA CYS A 367 -0.94 21.05 -7.24
C CYS A 367 -1.42 22.44 -6.82
N ARG A 368 -0.45 23.31 -6.54
CA ARG A 368 -0.68 24.75 -6.36
C ARG A 368 -1.36 25.37 -7.59
N SER A 369 -2.50 26.04 -7.39
CA SER A 369 -3.17 26.77 -8.46
C SER A 369 -2.36 27.99 -8.90
N THR A 370 -2.25 28.20 -10.22
CA THR A 370 -1.42 29.25 -10.82
C THR A 370 -2.21 30.38 -11.48
N ASN A 371 -3.55 30.31 -11.53
CA ASN A 371 -4.53 31.37 -11.88
C ASN A 371 -5.93 30.72 -12.02
N ASP A 372 -6.97 31.25 -11.34
CA ASP A 372 -8.44 31.11 -11.46
C ASP A 372 -9.13 29.80 -11.93
N GLY A 373 -8.40 28.73 -12.23
CA GLY A 373 -8.90 27.37 -12.37
C GLY A 373 -8.79 26.62 -11.05
N LEU A 374 -9.91 26.07 -10.57
CA LEU A 374 -9.97 25.32 -9.32
C LEU A 374 -9.39 23.90 -9.51
N GLY A 375 -8.17 23.66 -9.03
CA GLY A 375 -7.70 22.32 -8.62
C GLY A 375 -7.61 21.20 -9.68
N GLU A 376 -7.54 21.48 -10.98
CA GLU A 376 -7.57 20.44 -12.02
C GLU A 376 -6.31 19.56 -12.12
N LYS A 377 -5.14 20.08 -11.71
CA LYS A 377 -3.86 19.35 -11.80
C LYS A 377 -3.52 18.69 -10.47
N THR A 378 -3.47 17.37 -10.45
CA THR A 378 -2.86 16.58 -9.37
C THR A 378 -1.34 16.51 -9.54
N HIS A 379 -0.62 16.18 -8.48
CA HIS A 379 0.82 15.88 -8.59
C HIS A 379 1.09 14.63 -9.42
N HIS A 380 2.23 14.58 -10.11
CA HIS A 380 2.61 13.43 -10.92
C HIS A 380 4.10 13.10 -10.78
N PHE A 381 4.41 12.05 -10.01
CA PHE A 381 5.76 11.69 -9.55
C PHE A 381 6.39 12.73 -8.60
N THR A 382 5.65 13.11 -7.55
CA THR A 382 6.19 13.82 -6.38
C THR A 382 6.59 12.79 -5.31
N LEU A 383 7.83 12.83 -4.83
CA LEU A 383 8.39 11.83 -3.91
C LEU A 383 8.73 12.46 -2.55
N LEU A 384 8.20 11.88 -1.48
CA LEU A 384 8.21 12.39 -0.11
C LEU A 384 8.79 11.35 0.86
N ASP A 385 9.39 11.79 1.97
CA ASP A 385 9.90 10.93 3.05
C ASP A 385 9.22 11.32 4.38
N GLY A 386 8.73 10.33 5.12
CA GLY A 386 7.88 10.57 6.27
C GLY A 386 7.68 9.38 7.20
N GLU A 387 6.82 9.59 8.19
CA GLU A 387 6.59 8.69 9.31
C GLU A 387 5.08 8.61 9.56
N MET A 388 4.51 7.40 9.49
CA MET A 388 3.12 7.15 9.87
C MET A 388 3.06 6.97 11.38
N VAL A 389 2.32 7.85 12.05
CA VAL A 389 2.06 7.76 13.49
C VAL A 389 0.56 7.53 13.73
N ILE A 390 0.24 7.00 14.90
CA ILE A 390 -1.15 6.86 15.38
C ILE A 390 -1.34 7.89 16.49
N ASP A 391 -2.13 8.92 16.22
CA ASP A 391 -2.55 9.88 17.23
C ASP A 391 -3.73 9.30 18.01
N THR A 392 -3.63 9.27 19.34
CA THR A 392 -4.75 8.95 20.25
C THR A 392 -5.32 10.26 20.78
N LEU A 393 -6.61 10.54 20.50
CA LEU A 393 -7.27 11.76 20.95
C LEU A 393 -7.58 11.68 22.46
N PRO A 394 -7.12 12.62 23.31
CA PRO A 394 -7.27 12.53 24.77
C PRO A 394 -8.72 12.31 25.22
N ASP A 395 -9.65 13.10 24.67
CA ASP A 395 -11.04 13.18 25.14
C ASP A 395 -11.92 12.00 24.72
N SER A 396 -11.55 11.28 23.66
CA SER A 396 -12.37 10.21 23.07
C SER A 396 -11.66 8.86 23.00
N GLN A 397 -10.35 8.80 23.28
CA GLN A 397 -9.46 7.66 23.03
C GLN A 397 -9.45 7.16 21.57
N LYS A 398 -10.16 7.85 20.65
CA LYS A 398 -10.19 7.52 19.23
C LYS A 398 -8.78 7.64 18.65
N GLN A 399 -8.35 6.58 18.00
CA GLN A 399 -7.10 6.53 17.26
C GLN A 399 -7.29 7.03 15.82
N GLU A 400 -6.38 7.88 15.34
CA GLU A 400 -6.36 8.35 13.96
C GLU A 400 -4.93 8.31 13.40
N ARG A 401 -4.79 7.80 12.17
CA ARG A 401 -3.48 7.76 11.49
C ARG A 401 -3.10 9.13 10.94
N ARG A 402 -1.82 9.48 11.09
CA ARG A 402 -1.23 10.69 10.53
C ARG A 402 0.12 10.41 9.89
N TYR A 403 0.26 10.77 8.62
CA TYR A 403 1.54 10.76 7.92
C TYR A 403 2.24 12.10 8.10
N LEU A 404 3.35 12.08 8.84
CA LEU A 404 4.25 13.20 9.10
C LEU A 404 5.35 13.24 8.05
N ILE A 405 5.22 14.12 7.06
CA ILE A 405 6.23 14.31 6.01
C ILE A 405 7.35 15.19 6.55
N TYR A 406 8.58 14.70 6.59
CA TYR A 406 9.73 15.47 7.06
C TYR A 406 10.70 15.92 5.96
N ASP A 407 10.69 15.28 4.77
CA ASP A 407 11.50 15.70 3.63
C ASP A 407 10.79 15.46 2.27
N LEU A 408 11.33 16.09 1.23
CA LEU A 408 10.82 16.15 -0.13
C LEU A 408 11.99 15.92 -1.11
N MET A 409 11.93 14.85 -1.90
CA MET A 409 13.03 14.49 -2.81
C MET A 409 12.72 14.81 -4.28
N ALA A 410 11.44 14.89 -4.66
CA ALA A 410 11.04 15.33 -5.99
C ALA A 410 9.65 15.99 -5.99
N ILE A 411 9.45 16.96 -6.88
CA ILE A 411 8.14 17.50 -7.25
C ILE A 411 7.92 17.25 -8.73
N ASN A 412 6.80 16.62 -9.09
CA ASN A 412 6.35 16.48 -10.47
C ASN A 412 7.46 15.99 -11.43
N GLN A 413 8.07 14.83 -11.13
CA GLN A 413 9.25 14.21 -11.78
C GLN A 413 10.60 14.91 -11.54
N VAL A 414 10.63 16.19 -11.16
CA VAL A 414 11.87 16.94 -10.97
C VAL A 414 12.49 16.62 -9.61
N SER A 415 13.68 16.01 -9.61
CA SER A 415 14.47 15.77 -8.40
C SER A 415 14.95 17.09 -7.79
N VAL A 416 14.84 17.21 -6.46
CA VAL A 416 15.26 18.37 -5.67
C VAL A 416 16.29 18.01 -4.58
N ILE A 417 16.84 16.79 -4.60
CA ILE A 417 17.75 16.28 -3.56
C ILE A 417 19.00 17.13 -3.34
N GLU A 418 19.48 17.83 -4.37
CA GLU A 418 20.69 18.67 -4.30
C GLU A 418 20.43 20.04 -3.65
N ARG A 419 19.18 20.43 -3.47
CA ARG A 419 18.84 21.67 -2.75
C ARG A 419 19.10 21.52 -1.25
N PRO A 420 19.51 22.58 -0.55
CA PRO A 420 19.53 22.62 0.91
C PRO A 420 18.23 22.15 1.57
N PHE A 421 18.31 21.50 2.74
CA PHE A 421 17.14 21.02 3.47
C PHE A 421 16.10 22.12 3.71
N TYR A 422 16.52 23.32 4.10
CA TYR A 422 15.59 24.43 4.36
C TYR A 422 14.76 24.83 3.13
N GLU A 423 15.31 24.67 1.91
CA GLU A 423 14.55 24.89 0.67
C GLU A 423 13.53 23.77 0.46
N ARG A 424 13.96 22.50 0.55
CA ARG A 424 13.06 21.34 0.37
C ARG A 424 11.91 21.37 1.37
N TRP A 425 12.17 21.72 2.62
CA TRP A 425 11.18 21.88 3.69
C TRP A 425 10.20 23.03 3.43
N LYS A 426 10.66 24.16 2.88
CA LYS A 426 9.79 25.27 2.46
C LYS A 426 8.96 24.92 1.21
N MET A 427 9.55 24.21 0.25
CA MET A 427 8.86 23.72 -0.96
C MET A 427 7.77 22.71 -0.59
N LEU A 428 8.02 21.83 0.38
CA LEU A 428 7.04 20.89 0.91
C LEU A 428 5.79 21.61 1.46
N GLU A 429 5.96 22.68 2.25
CA GLU A 429 4.84 23.49 2.72
C GLU A 429 4.09 24.13 1.54
N LYS A 430 4.81 24.83 0.65
CA LYS A 430 4.20 25.66 -0.41
C LYS A 430 3.56 24.89 -1.56
N GLU A 431 4.14 23.75 -1.93
CA GLU A 431 3.73 23.03 -3.14
C GLU A 431 2.88 21.79 -2.84
N VAL A 432 2.87 21.26 -1.60
CA VAL A 432 2.12 20.04 -1.24
C VAL A 432 1.10 20.29 -0.11
N ILE A 433 1.50 20.97 0.97
CA ILE A 433 0.65 21.12 2.17
C ILE A 433 -0.37 22.26 2.01
N GLU A 434 0.06 23.45 1.60
CA GLU A 434 -0.82 24.61 1.42
C GLU A 434 -1.91 24.34 0.35
N PRO A 435 -1.61 23.80 -0.85
CA PRO A 435 -2.64 23.52 -1.86
C PRO A 435 -3.70 22.52 -1.36
N ARG A 436 -3.28 21.44 -0.69
CA ARG A 436 -4.17 20.46 -0.07
C ARG A 436 -5.06 21.10 1.00
N ASN A 437 -4.48 21.93 1.87
CA ASN A 437 -5.22 22.59 2.93
C ASN A 437 -6.22 23.63 2.41
N HIS A 438 -5.84 24.41 1.39
CA HIS A 438 -6.73 25.37 0.73
C HIS A 438 -7.90 24.66 0.05
N GLU A 439 -7.65 23.60 -0.72
CA GLU A 439 -8.72 22.83 -1.36
C GLU A 439 -9.66 22.19 -0.32
N ARG A 440 -9.12 21.56 0.72
CA ARG A 440 -9.90 20.99 1.82
C ARG A 440 -10.77 22.03 2.52
N HIS A 441 -10.25 23.22 2.80
CA HIS A 441 -11.00 24.30 3.44
C HIS A 441 -12.13 24.81 2.54
N HIS A 442 -11.84 25.05 1.27
CA HIS A 442 -12.82 25.48 0.26
C HIS A 442 -13.94 24.43 0.08
N ILE A 443 -13.60 23.14 0.05
CA ILE A 443 -14.58 22.04 -0.03
C ILE A 443 -15.45 21.98 1.24
N TYR A 444 -14.86 22.12 2.43
CA TYR A 444 -15.61 22.11 3.70
C TYR A 444 -16.58 23.30 3.83
N GLN A 445 -16.27 24.43 3.20
CA GLN A 445 -17.16 25.60 3.11
C GLN A 445 -18.18 25.50 1.96
N SER A 446 -18.00 24.58 1.02
CA SER A 446 -18.93 24.38 -0.10
C SER A 446 -20.25 23.77 0.38
N ARG A 447 -21.37 24.30 -0.13
CA ARG A 447 -22.70 23.67 0.05
C ARG A 447 -22.81 22.30 -0.62
N ASN A 448 -21.97 22.02 -1.62
CA ASN A 448 -21.90 20.74 -2.30
C ASN A 448 -20.43 20.28 -2.38
N PRO A 449 -19.91 19.59 -1.36
CA PRO A 449 -18.54 19.08 -1.36
C PRO A 449 -18.44 17.90 -2.33
N TYR A 450 -17.59 18.04 -3.35
CA TYR A 450 -17.40 16.99 -4.36
C TYR A 450 -16.50 15.84 -3.87
N TYR A 451 -15.63 16.09 -2.88
CA TYR A 451 -14.66 15.14 -2.34
C TYR A 451 -14.69 15.15 -0.80
N ARG A 452 -14.51 13.98 -0.17
CA ARG A 452 -14.54 13.77 1.28
C ARG A 452 -13.16 13.46 1.84
N TYR A 453 -12.47 14.52 2.29
CA TYR A 453 -11.15 14.44 2.93
C TYR A 453 -11.16 13.68 4.28
N ASP A 454 -12.34 13.51 4.88
CA ASP A 454 -12.62 12.77 6.11
C ASP A 454 -12.59 11.24 5.92
N LEU A 455 -12.76 10.74 4.69
CA LEU A 455 -12.70 9.30 4.37
C LEU A 455 -11.30 8.81 3.97
N GLU A 456 -10.33 9.71 3.86
CA GLU A 456 -8.96 9.30 3.52
C GLU A 456 -8.34 8.44 4.63
N PRO A 457 -7.52 7.42 4.28
CA PRO A 457 -7.02 6.42 5.23
C PRO A 457 -6.10 6.98 6.33
N PHE A 458 -5.59 8.20 6.16
CA PHE A 458 -4.79 8.92 7.15
C PHE A 458 -4.73 10.43 6.84
N ARG A 459 -4.54 11.24 7.89
CA ARG A 459 -4.30 12.68 7.74
C ARG A 459 -2.86 12.95 7.31
N VAL A 460 -2.62 14.05 6.60
CA VAL A 460 -1.27 14.45 6.14
C VAL A 460 -0.85 15.75 6.81
N ARG A 461 0.39 15.82 7.31
CA ARG A 461 0.98 17.02 7.91
C ARG A 461 2.49 17.07 7.63
N ARG A 462 3.05 18.26 7.37
CA ARG A 462 4.51 18.46 7.40
C ARG A 462 5.00 18.43 8.85
N LYS A 463 6.08 17.69 9.11
CA LYS A 463 6.78 17.65 10.39
C LYS A 463 7.47 19.00 10.63
N ASP A 464 7.24 19.57 11.80
CA ASP A 464 7.82 20.85 12.19
C ASP A 464 9.26 20.66 12.68
N PHE A 465 10.10 21.65 12.38
CA PHE A 465 11.53 21.69 12.70
C PHE A 465 11.83 23.06 13.33
N TRP A 466 12.68 23.08 14.35
CA TRP A 466 12.99 24.28 15.13
C TRP A 466 14.49 24.48 15.27
N LEU A 467 14.91 25.71 15.55
CA LEU A 467 16.30 26.04 15.89
C LEU A 467 16.73 25.33 17.18
N LEU A 468 18.02 25.02 17.32
CA LEU A 468 18.57 24.36 18.51
C LEU A 468 18.22 25.09 19.83
N SER A 469 18.08 26.42 19.81
CA SER A 469 17.63 27.23 20.94
C SER A 469 16.23 26.89 21.47
N THR A 470 15.44 26.10 20.73
CA THR A 470 14.10 25.65 21.11
C THR A 470 14.10 24.25 21.72
N VAL A 471 15.22 23.51 21.69
CA VAL A 471 15.27 22.09 22.10
C VAL A 471 14.82 21.87 23.55
N THR A 472 15.15 22.79 24.46
CA THR A 472 14.66 22.73 25.86
C THR A 472 13.14 22.70 25.94
N LYS A 473 12.45 23.50 25.13
CA LYS A 473 10.97 23.52 25.06
C LYS A 473 10.43 22.31 24.31
N LEU A 474 11.14 21.85 23.29
CA LEU A 474 10.78 20.67 22.50
C LEU A 474 10.71 19.42 23.40
N LEU A 475 11.73 19.19 24.22
CA LEU A 475 11.78 18.09 25.18
C LEU A 475 10.82 18.28 26.36
N LYS A 476 10.87 19.43 27.04
CA LYS A 476 10.18 19.61 28.33
C LYS A 476 8.69 19.96 28.22
N GLU A 477 8.25 20.55 27.10
CA GLU A 477 6.87 21.01 26.90
C GLU A 477 6.17 20.34 25.70
N PHE A 478 6.79 20.32 24.52
CA PHE A 478 6.11 19.90 23.29
C PHE A 478 5.89 18.39 23.21
N ILE A 479 6.93 17.58 23.44
CA ILE A 479 6.82 16.12 23.38
C ILE A 479 5.75 15.59 24.34
N LYS A 480 5.65 16.17 25.55
CA LYS A 480 4.62 15.83 26.56
C LYS A 480 3.19 16.21 26.17
N ARG A 481 3.00 16.96 25.08
CA ARG A 481 1.70 17.36 24.52
C ARG A 481 1.38 16.68 23.19
N LEU A 482 2.23 15.75 22.73
CA LEU A 482 1.96 14.97 21.54
C LEU A 482 0.84 13.95 21.81
N SER A 483 0.01 13.73 20.80
CA SER A 483 -1.01 12.67 20.76
C SER A 483 -0.44 11.31 20.35
N HIS A 484 0.87 11.21 20.10
CA HIS A 484 1.60 9.99 19.73
C HIS A 484 2.94 9.94 20.44
N GLU A 485 3.53 8.75 20.56
CA GLU A 485 4.78 8.54 21.27
C GLU A 485 6.00 9.12 20.52
N ALA A 486 7.03 9.47 21.30
CA ALA A 486 8.27 10.05 20.81
C ALA A 486 9.45 9.60 21.69
N ASP A 487 10.47 9.00 21.09
CA ASP A 487 11.57 8.33 21.78
C ASP A 487 12.90 9.13 21.78
N GLY A 488 12.86 10.39 21.32
CA GLY A 488 14.00 11.30 21.38
C GLY A 488 13.93 12.44 20.35
N LEU A 489 15.05 12.74 19.72
CA LEU A 489 15.23 13.87 18.79
C LEU A 489 15.91 13.45 17.49
N ILE A 490 15.58 14.16 16.41
CA ILE A 490 16.31 14.14 15.14
C ILE A 490 16.93 15.52 14.92
N PHE A 491 18.22 15.55 14.59
CA PHE A 491 18.92 16.75 14.16
C PHE A 491 19.21 16.66 12.66
N GLN A 492 18.65 17.59 11.90
CA GLN A 492 18.79 17.71 10.45
C GLN A 492 19.59 18.97 10.13
N GLY A 493 20.70 18.82 9.41
CA GLY A 493 21.51 19.96 9.00
C GLY A 493 20.76 20.88 8.03
N TRP A 494 20.93 22.19 8.21
CA TRP A 494 20.16 23.25 7.53
C TRP A 494 20.46 23.32 6.02
N ASP A 495 21.74 23.20 5.67
CA ASP A 495 22.27 23.24 4.29
C ASP A 495 22.30 21.87 3.61
N ASP A 496 21.97 20.80 4.32
CA ASP A 496 22.28 19.44 3.87
C ASP A 496 21.44 19.02 2.66
N PRO A 497 22.06 18.54 1.56
CA PRO A 497 21.34 17.88 0.48
C PRO A 497 20.72 16.58 1.02
N TYR A 498 19.69 16.07 0.35
CA TYR A 498 19.13 14.77 0.70
C TYR A 498 20.12 13.67 0.27
N ILE A 499 20.76 13.05 1.26
CA ILE A 499 21.71 11.94 1.05
C ILE A 499 20.95 10.62 1.18
N PRO A 500 20.80 9.83 0.10
CA PRO A 500 20.18 8.51 0.15
C PRO A 500 20.98 7.55 1.03
N ARG A 501 20.31 6.60 1.69
CA ARG A 501 20.91 5.65 2.65
C ARG A 501 21.61 6.39 3.82
N THR A 502 22.62 5.79 4.44
CA THR A 502 23.28 6.34 5.65
C THR A 502 23.82 7.75 5.42
N HIS A 503 23.40 8.69 6.27
CA HIS A 503 23.82 10.09 6.23
C HIS A 503 24.43 10.49 7.57
N GLU A 504 25.75 10.68 7.59
CA GLU A 504 26.52 11.00 8.80
C GLU A 504 26.24 12.40 9.38
N GLY A 505 25.57 13.27 8.62
CA GLY A 505 25.09 14.59 9.04
C GLY A 505 23.61 14.64 9.43
N LEU A 506 22.91 13.50 9.43
CA LEU A 506 21.55 13.37 9.94
C LEU A 506 21.61 12.53 11.23
N LEU A 507 21.44 13.19 12.37
CA LEU A 507 21.72 12.61 13.68
C LEU A 507 20.41 12.26 14.39
N LYS A 508 20.38 11.13 15.09
CA LYS A 508 19.30 10.79 16.03
C LYS A 508 19.85 10.68 17.45
N TRP A 509 19.15 11.29 18.39
CA TRP A 509 19.34 11.06 19.81
C TRP A 509 18.11 10.34 20.35
N LYS A 510 18.32 9.41 21.29
CA LYS A 510 17.29 8.66 22.00
C LYS A 510 17.56 8.76 23.48
N TYR A 511 16.50 8.72 24.30
CA TYR A 511 16.66 8.49 25.73
C TYR A 511 17.41 7.17 25.99
N ALA A 512 18.32 7.15 26.97
CA ALA A 512 19.20 6.00 27.21
C ALA A 512 18.41 4.70 27.45
N TYR A 513 17.33 4.78 28.23
CA TYR A 513 16.41 3.67 28.56
C TYR A 513 15.54 3.18 27.37
N LEU A 514 15.52 3.91 26.24
CA LEU A 514 14.83 3.54 24.98
C LEU A 514 15.80 3.05 23.89
N ASN A 515 17.07 2.82 24.24
CA ASN A 515 17.99 2.07 23.39
C ASN A 515 17.80 0.58 23.63
N SER A 516 17.25 -0.09 22.61
CA SER A 516 16.92 -1.51 22.64
C SER A 516 17.74 -2.33 21.65
N VAL A 517 17.85 -3.63 21.93
CA VAL A 517 18.41 -4.65 21.03
C VAL A 517 17.40 -5.80 20.92
N ASP A 518 17.20 -6.30 19.70
CA ASP A 518 16.41 -7.53 19.50
C ASP A 518 17.32 -8.76 19.56
N PHE A 519 17.11 -9.62 20.56
CA PHE A 519 17.81 -10.88 20.76
C PHE A 519 16.90 -12.06 20.43
N LEU A 520 17.47 -13.17 19.97
CA LEU A 520 16.79 -14.47 20.03
C LEU A 520 17.08 -15.06 21.40
N PHE A 521 16.02 -15.33 22.17
CA PHE A 521 16.12 -15.87 23.52
C PHE A 521 15.88 -17.37 23.50
N GLU A 522 16.76 -18.14 24.15
CA GLU A 522 16.60 -19.57 24.34
C GLU A 522 16.93 -19.93 25.80
N VAL A 523 16.24 -20.92 26.33
CA VAL A 523 16.44 -21.44 27.70
C VAL A 523 16.96 -22.88 27.60
N ASP A 524 18.10 -23.15 28.22
CA ASP A 524 18.74 -24.47 28.28
C ASP A 524 18.96 -24.88 29.75
N GLY A 525 18.00 -25.62 30.30
CA GLY A 525 17.89 -25.84 31.75
C GLY A 525 17.71 -24.50 32.49
N ASP A 526 18.50 -24.26 33.53
CA ASP A 526 18.49 -22.98 34.28
C ASP A 526 19.32 -21.86 33.60
N ARG A 527 19.71 -22.02 32.32
CA ARG A 527 20.54 -21.04 31.60
C ARG A 527 19.75 -20.26 30.57
N GLU A 528 19.70 -18.95 30.79
CA GLU A 528 19.26 -17.96 29.80
C GLU A 528 20.35 -17.76 28.75
N LEU A 529 19.99 -17.88 27.46
CA LEU A 529 20.91 -17.72 26.33
C LEU A 529 20.39 -16.64 25.37
N LEU A 530 21.20 -15.60 25.17
CA LEU A 530 20.91 -14.50 24.25
C LEU A 530 21.72 -14.66 22.95
N PHE A 531 21.02 -14.76 21.82
CA PHE A 531 21.65 -14.90 20.51
C PHE A 531 21.47 -13.65 19.63
N LEU A 532 22.58 -13.23 19.04
CA LEU A 532 22.65 -12.26 17.94
C LEU A 532 23.02 -12.98 16.65
N TYR A 533 22.91 -12.32 15.50
CA TYR A 533 23.42 -12.83 14.24
C TYR A 533 24.80 -12.25 13.91
N GLU A 534 25.68 -13.05 13.34
CA GLU A 534 26.91 -12.57 12.72
C GLU A 534 27.13 -13.33 11.42
N ARG A 535 27.03 -12.63 10.28
CA ARG A 535 27.18 -13.23 8.93
C ARG A 535 26.20 -14.40 8.69
N GLY A 536 24.95 -14.25 9.15
CA GLY A 536 23.90 -15.26 9.00
C GLY A 536 24.00 -16.49 9.90
N LYS A 537 24.85 -16.47 10.94
CA LYS A 537 24.93 -17.52 11.97
C LYS A 537 24.52 -16.96 13.33
N LYS A 538 23.86 -17.78 14.16
CA LYS A 538 23.65 -17.49 15.59
C LYS A 538 25.00 -17.33 16.29
N LYS A 539 25.12 -16.30 17.13
CA LYS A 539 26.27 -16.00 17.98
C LYS A 539 25.76 -15.77 19.40
N LEU A 540 26.18 -16.60 20.34
CA LEU A 540 25.84 -16.47 21.75
C LEU A 540 26.49 -15.21 22.33
N LEU A 541 25.74 -14.48 23.16
CA LEU A 541 26.21 -13.40 24.00
C LEU A 541 26.35 -13.93 25.44
N GLU A 542 27.55 -14.41 25.78
CA GLU A 542 27.82 -15.03 27.09
C GLU A 542 27.65 -14.03 28.26
N GLY A 543 27.24 -14.55 29.42
CA GLY A 543 27.23 -13.79 30.69
C GLY A 543 26.20 -12.66 30.78
N ASN A 544 25.18 -12.64 29.92
CA ASN A 544 24.12 -11.64 29.93
C ASN A 544 22.79 -12.30 30.35
N ARG A 545 22.05 -11.67 31.26
CA ARG A 545 20.72 -12.11 31.76
C ARG A 545 19.61 -11.16 31.33
N VAL A 546 18.36 -11.62 31.37
CA VAL A 546 17.17 -10.82 31.08
C VAL A 546 16.22 -10.78 32.28
N GLU A 547 15.97 -9.59 32.83
CA GLU A 547 14.90 -9.37 33.79
C GLU A 547 13.54 -9.25 33.09
N PHE A 548 12.62 -10.16 33.44
CA PHE A 548 11.22 -10.13 33.06
C PHE A 548 10.39 -9.46 34.18
N THR A 549 10.14 -8.15 34.05
CA THR A 549 9.52 -7.35 35.12
C THR A 549 8.03 -7.63 35.38
N ASP A 550 7.40 -8.46 34.55
CA ASP A 550 6.04 -8.98 34.74
C ASP A 550 6.00 -10.25 35.62
N GLY A 551 7.16 -10.80 35.99
CA GLY A 551 7.27 -12.05 36.76
C GLY A 551 6.95 -13.31 35.95
N SER A 552 6.90 -13.20 34.62
CA SER A 552 6.65 -14.32 33.72
C SER A 552 7.83 -15.31 33.69
N ASP A 553 7.53 -16.60 33.56
CA ASP A 553 8.53 -17.67 33.39
C ASP A 553 9.34 -17.45 32.09
N PRO A 554 10.68 -17.30 32.15
CA PRO A 554 11.55 -17.17 30.98
C PRO A 554 11.31 -18.26 29.92
N SER A 555 10.93 -19.46 30.32
CA SER A 555 10.63 -20.60 29.44
C SER A 555 9.58 -20.26 28.37
N LEU A 556 8.64 -19.36 28.67
CA LEU A 556 7.60 -18.90 27.74
C LEU A 556 8.14 -18.09 26.55
N TYR A 557 9.37 -17.56 26.66
CA TYR A 557 10.01 -16.73 25.64
C TYR A 557 11.07 -17.50 24.83
N SER A 558 11.39 -18.74 25.22
CA SER A 558 12.37 -19.59 24.54
C SER A 558 11.99 -19.81 23.06
N GLY A 559 12.96 -19.64 22.17
CA GLY A 559 12.78 -19.70 20.71
C GLY A 559 12.17 -18.45 20.07
N LYS A 560 11.84 -17.40 20.85
CA LYS A 560 11.27 -16.16 20.35
C LYS A 560 12.30 -15.04 20.27
N ILE A 561 12.06 -14.07 19.39
CA ILE A 561 12.84 -12.83 19.36
C ILE A 561 12.20 -11.85 20.35
N ILE A 562 13.00 -11.35 21.28
CA ILE A 562 12.60 -10.38 22.31
C ILE A 562 13.36 -9.08 22.11
N GLU A 563 12.68 -7.96 22.32
CA GLU A 563 13.29 -6.63 22.39
C GLU A 563 13.60 -6.31 23.85
N CYS A 564 14.84 -5.93 24.14
CA CYS A 564 15.32 -5.62 25.49
C CYS A 564 16.04 -4.28 25.52
N SER A 565 15.85 -3.49 26.59
CA SER A 565 16.67 -2.31 26.90
C SER A 565 17.72 -2.64 27.97
N TRP A 566 18.71 -1.76 28.15
CA TRP A 566 19.77 -1.95 29.15
C TRP A 566 19.43 -1.23 30.46
N ASP A 567 19.46 -1.96 31.57
CA ASP A 567 19.32 -1.40 32.92
C ASP A 567 20.72 -1.04 33.47
N PHE A 568 20.94 0.24 33.77
CA PHE A 568 22.24 0.73 34.25
C PHE A 568 22.48 0.46 35.74
N ASP A 569 21.42 0.27 36.53
CA ASP A 569 21.53 0.05 37.98
C ASP A 569 21.84 -1.43 38.27
N LYS A 570 21.25 -2.35 37.50
CA LYS A 570 21.48 -3.80 37.62
C LYS A 570 22.59 -4.35 36.72
N LEU A 571 22.94 -3.62 35.64
CA LEU A 571 23.84 -4.10 34.57
C LEU A 571 23.31 -5.37 33.86
N GLU A 572 22.00 -5.44 33.69
CA GLU A 572 21.29 -6.55 33.04
C GLU A 572 20.37 -6.04 31.90
N TRP A 573 19.94 -6.94 31.02
CA TRP A 573 18.94 -6.60 30.01
C TRP A 573 17.55 -6.65 30.63
N LYS A 574 16.70 -5.69 30.29
CA LYS A 574 15.30 -5.64 30.71
C LYS A 574 14.39 -5.97 29.54
N PHE A 575 13.53 -6.96 29.71
CA PHE A 575 12.54 -7.33 28.69
C PHE A 575 11.57 -6.17 28.41
N MET A 576 11.29 -5.90 27.13
CA MET A 576 10.28 -4.92 26.70
C MET A 576 9.09 -5.60 26.03
N ARG A 577 9.32 -6.43 25.00
CA ARG A 577 8.26 -7.11 24.24
C ARG A 577 8.77 -8.27 23.38
N ILE A 578 7.86 -9.10 22.89
CA ILE A 578 8.11 -10.09 21.83
C ILE A 578 8.05 -9.39 20.46
N ARG A 579 8.94 -9.78 19.53
CA ARG A 579 9.03 -9.26 18.15
C ARG A 579 8.50 -10.25 17.14
N THR A 580 7.18 -10.37 17.06
CA THR A 580 6.49 -11.20 16.06
C THR A 580 6.67 -10.70 14.63
N ASP A 581 7.02 -9.41 14.45
CA ASP A 581 7.35 -8.78 13.17
C ASP A 581 8.71 -9.22 12.59
N LYS A 582 9.56 -9.89 13.40
CA LYS A 582 10.93 -10.27 13.01
C LYS A 582 11.10 -11.78 12.88
N SER A 583 11.80 -12.17 11.83
CA SER A 583 12.27 -13.54 11.60
C SER A 583 13.72 -13.77 12.04
N THR A 584 14.46 -12.70 12.34
CA THR A 584 15.88 -12.76 12.78
C THR A 584 16.18 -11.71 13.84
N PRO A 585 17.03 -12.02 14.85
CA PRO A 585 17.51 -11.04 15.82
C PRO A 585 18.48 -10.03 15.16
N ASN A 586 19.00 -9.09 15.95
CA ASN A 586 19.95 -8.10 15.46
C ASN A 586 21.29 -8.72 15.04
N GLU A 587 21.90 -8.16 13.99
CA GLU A 587 23.30 -8.41 13.66
C GLU A 587 24.22 -7.83 14.76
N PHE A 588 25.34 -8.50 15.03
CA PHE A 588 26.33 -8.12 16.04
C PHE A 588 26.91 -6.72 15.80
N ASN A 589 26.94 -6.26 14.54
CA ASN A 589 27.30 -4.88 14.19
C ASN A 589 26.26 -3.84 14.66
N THR A 590 24.97 -4.18 14.67
CA THR A 590 23.91 -3.35 15.23
C THR A 590 24.03 -3.31 16.75
N TYR A 591 24.18 -4.47 17.40
CA TYR A 591 24.45 -4.57 18.83
C TYR A 591 25.65 -3.70 19.27
N ARG A 592 26.79 -3.78 18.59
CA ARG A 592 27.97 -2.93 18.90
C ARG A 592 27.68 -1.43 18.79
N LYS A 593 26.84 -1.00 17.84
CA LYS A 593 26.43 0.40 17.69
C LYS A 593 25.47 0.84 18.80
N VAL A 594 24.52 -0.01 19.19
CA VAL A 594 23.61 0.27 20.30
C VAL A 594 24.37 0.31 21.63
N MET A 595 25.25 -0.67 21.90
CA MET A 595 26.10 -0.67 23.10
C MET A 595 27.05 0.53 23.16
N ARG A 596 27.55 1.03 22.02
CA ARG A 596 28.29 2.30 22.00
C ARG A 596 27.38 3.47 22.43
N SER A 597 26.16 3.56 21.89
CA SER A 597 25.18 4.60 22.26
C SER A 597 24.80 4.54 23.75
N ILE A 598 24.69 3.34 24.31
CA ILE A 598 24.43 3.09 25.74
C ILE A 598 25.63 3.52 26.61
N ARG A 599 26.86 3.22 26.19
CA ARG A 599 28.09 3.59 26.92
C ARG A 599 28.43 5.08 26.85
N ASP A 600 28.21 5.72 25.70
CA ASP A 600 28.46 7.15 25.52
C ASP A 600 27.49 8.01 26.37
N ASN A 601 26.33 7.42 26.71
CA ASN A 601 25.27 7.88 27.61
C ASN A 601 25.06 9.40 27.62
N ILE A 602 24.77 9.98 26.45
CA ILE A 602 24.43 11.40 26.36
C ILE A 602 23.03 11.58 26.95
N THR A 603 22.94 12.08 28.17
CA THR A 603 21.67 12.32 28.86
C THR A 603 20.92 13.52 28.27
N GLU A 604 19.66 13.73 28.68
CA GLU A 604 18.94 14.97 28.36
C GLU A 604 19.70 16.20 28.88
N GLU A 605 20.30 16.11 30.06
CA GLU A 605 21.02 17.23 30.68
C GLU A 605 22.32 17.55 29.95
N ASP A 606 23.13 16.53 29.60
CA ASP A 606 24.34 16.70 28.79
C ASP A 606 24.02 17.39 27.46
N LEU A 607 22.98 16.90 26.77
CA LEU A 607 22.56 17.43 25.47
C LEU A 607 22.08 18.88 25.57
N LEU A 608 21.32 19.22 26.61
CA LEU A 608 20.84 20.58 26.85
C LEU A 608 21.98 21.54 27.22
N ASN A 609 22.94 21.08 28.04
CA ASN A 609 24.12 21.86 28.40
C ASN A 609 24.97 22.19 27.17
N GLU A 610 25.30 21.18 26.37
CA GLU A 610 26.04 21.33 25.11
C GLU A 610 25.32 22.25 24.11
N ILE A 611 24.01 22.08 23.92
CA ILE A 611 23.21 22.98 23.08
C ILE A 611 23.24 24.42 23.62
N SER A 612 23.26 24.61 24.94
CA SER A 612 23.32 25.95 25.55
C SER A 612 24.63 26.69 25.28
N GLU A 613 25.73 25.96 25.05
CA GLU A 613 27.00 26.52 24.57
C GLU A 613 26.97 26.77 23.06
N ILE A 614 26.51 25.79 22.28
CA ILE A 614 26.42 25.85 20.81
C ILE A 614 25.66 27.10 20.34
N ILE A 615 24.51 27.41 20.96
CA ILE A 615 23.68 28.56 20.54
C ILE A 615 24.33 29.92 20.83
N ARG A 616 25.39 29.98 21.65
CA ARG A 616 26.16 31.20 21.92
C ARG A 616 27.28 31.44 20.91
N LEU A 617 27.62 30.45 20.09
CA LEU A 617 28.60 30.61 19.02
C LEU A 617 28.11 31.68 18.03
N PRO A 618 28.99 32.56 17.48
CA PRO A 618 28.58 33.68 16.62
C PRO A 618 27.67 33.25 15.47
N MET A 619 27.98 32.10 14.86
CA MET A 619 27.16 31.41 13.86
C MET A 619 25.68 31.33 14.28
N TYR A 620 25.37 30.66 15.40
CA TYR A 620 23.99 30.55 15.87
C TYR A 620 23.41 31.89 16.36
N ALA A 621 24.20 32.68 17.10
CA ALA A 621 23.74 33.94 17.67
C ALA A 621 23.29 34.96 16.60
N ASP A 622 24.09 35.14 15.54
CA ASP A 622 23.77 36.05 14.44
C ASP A 622 22.48 35.62 13.72
N ARG A 623 22.30 34.31 13.51
CA ARG A 623 21.13 33.77 12.83
C ARG A 623 19.86 33.83 13.66
N ILE A 624 19.94 33.55 14.96
CA ILE A 624 18.84 33.73 15.91
C ILE A 624 18.35 35.19 15.91
N ARG A 625 19.26 36.19 15.81
CA ARG A 625 18.86 37.60 15.66
C ARG A 625 18.15 37.88 14.34
N ILE A 626 18.61 37.31 13.22
CA ILE A 626 17.99 37.49 11.90
C ILE A 626 16.57 36.91 11.90
N ASP A 627 16.40 35.67 12.35
CA ASP A 627 15.08 35.01 12.41
C ASP A 627 14.13 35.69 13.41
N SER A 628 14.65 36.19 14.54
CA SER A 628 13.85 36.98 15.50
C SER A 628 13.34 38.28 14.87
N LYS A 629 14.18 39.00 14.11
CA LYS A 629 13.75 40.21 13.39
C LYS A 629 12.73 39.88 12.29
N ALA A 630 12.96 38.81 11.53
CA ALA A 630 12.02 38.36 10.49
C ALA A 630 10.64 38.02 11.08
N ASN A 631 10.60 37.30 12.20
CA ASN A 631 9.36 36.96 12.91
C ASN A 631 8.66 38.19 13.52
N GLN A 632 9.40 39.18 14.03
CA GLN A 632 8.83 40.45 14.49
C GLN A 632 8.17 41.20 13.32
N HIS A 633 8.86 41.31 12.18
CA HIS A 633 8.31 41.97 10.98
C HIS A 633 7.08 41.23 10.44
N ALA A 634 7.10 39.89 10.40
CA ALA A 634 5.95 39.09 9.95
C ALA A 634 4.73 39.22 10.89
N ASN A 635 4.95 39.29 12.21
CA ASN A 635 3.87 39.51 13.18
C ASN A 635 3.29 40.93 13.13
N VAL A 636 4.10 41.94 12.78
CA VAL A 636 3.60 43.30 12.52
C VAL A 636 2.79 43.34 11.22
N ALA A 637 3.23 42.62 10.17
CA ALA A 637 2.52 42.51 8.90
C ALA A 637 1.23 41.66 8.96
N ARG A 638 1.04 40.83 10.00
CA ARG A 638 -0.20 40.10 10.30
C ARG A 638 -1.17 40.84 11.24
N ARG A 639 -0.76 41.99 11.78
CA ARG A 639 -1.56 42.86 12.67
C ARG A 639 -1.96 44.18 11.99
N ARG A 640 -1.62 44.34 10.72
CA ARG A 640 -2.16 45.32 9.78
C ARG A 640 -3.01 44.58 8.76
#